data_AF-A0A6M1UF64-F1
#
_entry.id   AF-A0A6M1UF64-F1
#
_cell.length_a   1.000
_cell.length_b   1.000
_cell.length_c   1.000
_cell.angle_alpha   90.00
_cell.angle_beta   90.00
_cell.angle_gamma   90.00
#
_symmetry.space_group_name_H-M   'P 1'
#
loop_
_entity.id
_entity.type
_entity.pdbx_description
1 polymer ?
#
loop_
_entity_poly.entity_id
_entity_poly.type
_entity_poly.pdbx_seq_one_letter_code
_entity_poly.pdbx_strand_id
1 'polypeptide(L)'
;MPVRSFKVKLVTRSGDAEHMLQLRRGLWKTHEIVNQGIAYYMNKLALMRQEPYAGKSREVVRLELLHSLRAQQKRNNWTGDAGTDDEILNLSRRLYELLVPSAIGEKGDAQMLSRKFLSPLVDPNSEGGKGTAKSGRKPRWMKMREEGHPDWEAEREKDRAKKAADPTASILNDLEAFGLRPLFPLFTDEQKGIQWLPKQKRQFVRTFDRDMFQQALERMLSWESWNRRVAEEYQKLQAQRDELYAKYLADGGAWLEALQSFEKQREVELAEESFAAKSEYLITRRQIRGWKQVYEKWSQLPEHAAQEQFWQVVADVQTSLPGAFGDPKVYQFLSQPEHHHIWRGYPNRLFHYSDYNGVRKKLQRARHDATFTLPDPVEHPLWIRFDARGGNIHDYEISQNGKQYQVTFSRLLWPENETWVERENVTVAIGASQQLKRQIRLDGYADKKQKVRYRDYSSGIELTGVLGGAKIQFDRRHLRKASNRLADGETGPVYLNVVVDIEPFLAMRNGRLQTPIGQVLQVNTKDWPKVTGYKPAELISWIQNSPLAVGTGVNTIEAGMRVMSVDLGQRSAAAVSIFEVMRQKPAEQETKLFYPIAVTGLYAVHRRSLLLRLPGEKISDEIEQQRKIRAHARSLVRYQIRLLADVLRLHTRGTAEQRRAKLDELLATLQTKQELDQKLWQTELEKLFDYIHEPAERWQQALVAAHRTLEPVIGQAVRHWRKSLRIDRKGLAGMSMWNIEELEETRKLLIAWSKHSRVPGEPNRLDKEETFAPQQLQHIQNVKDDRLKQMANLLVMTALGYKYDEAEKQWKEAYPACQMILFEDLSRYRFALDRPRRENNRLMKWAHRSIPRLVYLQGELFGIQVGDVYSAYTSRFHAKTGAPGIRCHALKEEDLQPNSYVVKQLIKDGFIREDQTGSLKPGQIVPWSGGELFVTLADRSGSRLAVIHADINAAQNLQKRFWQQNTEIFRVPCKVTTSGLIPAYDKMKKLFGKGYFAKINQTDTSEVYVWEHSAKMKGKTTPADPAEEGVFDESLTDEMEELEDSQEGYKTLFRDPSGFFWSSDRWLPQKEFWFWVKRRIEKKLREQLQ
;
A
#
# COMPACT_ATOMS: atom_id res chain seq x y z
N MET A 1 -11.71 0.15 -22.85
CA MET A 1 -13.00 -0.06 -22.18
C MET A 1 -12.73 -0.47 -20.75
N PRO A 2 -13.33 0.22 -19.77
CA PRO A 2 -13.31 -0.20 -18.37
C PRO A 2 -13.84 -1.62 -18.18
N VAL A 3 -13.06 -2.44 -17.49
CA VAL A 3 -13.41 -3.83 -17.18
C VAL A 3 -13.92 -3.91 -15.74
N ARG A 4 -15.12 -4.45 -15.53
CA ARG A 4 -15.71 -4.66 -14.19
C ARG A 4 -16.01 -6.14 -13.96
N SER A 5 -16.04 -6.53 -12.68
CA SER A 5 -16.22 -7.91 -12.25
C SER A 5 -17.45 -8.01 -11.35
N PHE A 6 -18.37 -8.91 -11.70
CA PHE A 6 -19.57 -9.23 -10.94
C PHE A 6 -19.47 -10.66 -10.44
N LYS A 7 -19.27 -10.83 -9.13
CA LYS A 7 -19.21 -12.14 -8.49
C LYS A 7 -20.60 -12.55 -8.01
N VAL A 8 -21.18 -13.53 -8.68
CA VAL A 8 -22.51 -14.06 -8.37
C VAL A 8 -22.40 -15.46 -7.78
N LYS A 9 -23.29 -15.81 -6.87
CA LYS A 9 -23.31 -17.15 -6.23
C LYS A 9 -24.08 -18.12 -7.13
N LEU A 10 -23.57 -19.34 -7.32
CA LEU A 10 -24.31 -20.41 -8.00
C LEU A 10 -25.21 -21.13 -6.99
N VAL A 11 -26.43 -21.45 -7.40
CA VAL A 11 -27.37 -22.27 -6.62
C VAL A 11 -26.96 -23.72 -6.80
N THR A 12 -26.39 -24.30 -5.73
CA THR A 12 -25.81 -25.65 -5.74
C THR A 12 -26.35 -26.54 -4.63
N ARG A 13 -27.32 -26.06 -3.83
CA ARG A 13 -27.87 -26.77 -2.66
C ARG A 13 -29.40 -26.68 -2.57
N SER A 14 -30.07 -26.09 -3.55
CA SER A 14 -31.51 -25.89 -3.55
C SER A 14 -32.10 -26.49 -4.82
N GLY A 15 -33.12 -27.33 -4.69
CA GLY A 15 -33.65 -28.16 -5.77
C GLY A 15 -33.49 -29.65 -5.46
N ASP A 16 -33.53 -30.48 -6.50
CA ASP A 16 -33.32 -31.92 -6.39
C ASP A 16 -31.97 -32.25 -5.74
N ALA A 17 -32.01 -33.01 -4.64
CA ALA A 17 -30.86 -33.22 -3.78
C ALA A 17 -29.73 -33.98 -4.48
N GLU A 18 -30.08 -35.00 -5.26
CA GLU A 18 -29.14 -35.85 -6.00
C GLU A 18 -28.49 -35.07 -7.14
N HIS A 19 -29.29 -34.41 -7.99
CA HIS A 19 -28.77 -33.57 -9.07
C HIS A 19 -27.84 -32.46 -8.55
N MET A 20 -28.22 -31.81 -7.44
CA MET A 20 -27.39 -30.75 -6.84
C MET A 20 -26.09 -31.30 -6.24
N LEU A 21 -26.10 -32.52 -5.71
CA LEU A 21 -24.88 -33.21 -5.27
C LEU A 21 -23.96 -33.50 -6.46
N GLN A 22 -24.51 -34.05 -7.54
CA GLN A 22 -23.77 -34.32 -8.78
C GLN A 22 -23.16 -33.04 -9.37
N LEU A 23 -23.92 -31.93 -9.39
CA LEU A 23 -23.42 -30.63 -9.81
C LEU A 23 -22.22 -30.17 -8.97
N ARG A 24 -22.29 -30.26 -7.64
CA ARG A 24 -21.17 -29.87 -6.77
C ARG A 24 -19.93 -30.72 -7.03
N ARG A 25 -20.12 -32.03 -7.17
CA ARG A 25 -19.06 -32.99 -7.52
C ARG A 25 -18.44 -32.67 -8.89
N GLY A 26 -19.25 -32.38 -9.90
CA GLY A 26 -18.82 -32.00 -11.25
C GLY A 26 -18.04 -30.69 -11.30
N LEU A 27 -18.54 -29.65 -10.62
CA LEU A 27 -17.86 -28.36 -10.49
C LEU A 27 -16.50 -28.50 -9.82
N TRP A 28 -16.43 -29.27 -8.72
CA TRP A 28 -15.17 -29.54 -8.04
C TRP A 28 -14.21 -30.35 -8.90
N LYS A 29 -14.68 -31.43 -9.53
CA LYS A 29 -13.83 -32.28 -10.37
C LYS A 29 -13.24 -31.51 -11.54
N THR A 30 -14.03 -30.66 -12.18
CA THR A 30 -13.55 -29.77 -13.24
C THR A 30 -12.44 -28.86 -12.72
N HIS A 31 -12.60 -28.30 -11.52
CA HIS A 31 -11.61 -27.41 -10.88
C HIS A 31 -10.31 -28.14 -10.53
N GLU A 32 -10.44 -29.34 -9.98
CA GLU A 32 -9.32 -30.23 -9.66
C GLU A 32 -8.51 -30.54 -10.92
N ILE A 33 -9.17 -31.05 -11.98
CA ILE A 33 -8.55 -31.45 -13.24
C ILE A 33 -7.86 -30.27 -13.93
N VAL A 34 -8.47 -29.09 -13.93
CA VAL A 34 -7.84 -27.88 -14.49
C VAL A 34 -6.57 -27.51 -13.73
N ASN A 35 -6.58 -27.52 -12.40
CA ASN A 35 -5.38 -27.18 -11.62
C ASN A 35 -4.25 -28.21 -11.81
N GLN A 36 -4.59 -29.50 -11.83
CA GLN A 36 -3.63 -30.58 -12.10
C GLN A 36 -3.02 -30.45 -13.50
N GLY A 37 -3.81 -30.13 -14.52
CA GLY A 37 -3.30 -29.94 -15.86
C GLY A 37 -2.44 -28.67 -16.01
N ILE A 38 -2.77 -27.58 -15.32
CA ILE A 38 -1.88 -26.41 -15.28
C ILE A 38 -0.55 -26.78 -14.62
N ALA A 39 -0.58 -27.51 -13.49
CA ALA A 39 0.65 -27.98 -12.82
C ALA A 39 1.47 -28.90 -13.74
N TYR A 40 0.81 -29.79 -14.49
CA TYR A 40 1.44 -30.66 -15.48
C TYR A 40 2.23 -29.85 -16.53
N TYR A 41 1.59 -28.87 -17.16
CA TYR A 41 2.26 -28.03 -18.17
C TYR A 41 3.33 -27.13 -17.55
N MET A 42 3.12 -26.58 -16.35
CA MET A 42 4.14 -25.81 -15.64
C MET A 42 5.38 -26.65 -15.32
N ASN A 43 5.21 -27.92 -14.92
CA ASN A 43 6.34 -28.82 -14.69
C ASN A 43 7.12 -29.07 -15.97
N LYS A 44 6.46 -29.29 -17.11
CA LYS A 44 7.17 -29.42 -18.41
C LYS A 44 7.95 -28.16 -18.76
N LEU A 45 7.35 -26.98 -18.59
CA LEU A 45 8.01 -25.70 -18.82
C LEU A 45 9.21 -25.49 -17.87
N ALA A 46 9.07 -25.83 -16.59
CA ALA A 46 10.14 -25.72 -15.60
C ALA A 46 11.32 -26.67 -15.89
N LEU A 47 11.05 -27.86 -16.42
CA LEU A 47 12.11 -28.76 -16.90
C LEU A 47 12.85 -28.16 -18.10
N MET A 48 12.13 -27.68 -19.12
CA MET A 48 12.74 -27.06 -20.32
C MET A 48 13.59 -25.82 -20.00
N ARG A 49 13.31 -25.13 -18.89
CA ARG A 49 14.13 -24.03 -18.38
C ARG A 49 15.56 -24.45 -18.02
N GLN A 50 15.75 -25.64 -17.45
CA GLN A 50 17.07 -26.19 -17.09
C GLN A 50 17.91 -25.33 -16.11
N GLU A 51 17.24 -24.63 -15.20
CA GLU A 51 17.86 -23.84 -14.14
C GLU A 51 17.26 -24.25 -12.78
N PRO A 52 17.96 -24.02 -11.65
CA PRO A 52 17.47 -24.43 -10.33
C PRO A 52 16.10 -23.85 -9.99
N TYR A 53 15.23 -24.66 -9.40
CA TYR A 53 13.93 -24.22 -8.87
C TYR A 53 13.41 -25.19 -7.80
N ALA A 54 12.62 -24.69 -6.85
CA ALA A 54 11.97 -25.50 -5.81
C ALA A 54 12.90 -26.49 -5.07
N GLY A 55 14.16 -26.12 -4.85
CA GLY A 55 15.18 -26.97 -4.21
C GLY A 55 15.87 -27.99 -5.12
N LYS A 56 15.47 -28.11 -6.40
CA LYS A 56 16.17 -28.96 -7.38
C LYS A 56 17.40 -28.24 -7.93
N SER A 57 18.53 -28.94 -8.02
CA SER A 57 19.74 -28.43 -8.69
C SER A 57 19.58 -28.45 -10.20
N ARG A 58 20.46 -27.74 -10.90
CA ARG A 58 20.47 -27.68 -12.37
C ARG A 58 20.63 -29.06 -13.01
N GLU A 59 21.48 -29.89 -12.43
CA GLU A 59 21.81 -31.24 -12.90
C GLU A 59 20.59 -32.16 -12.79
N VAL A 60 19.90 -32.13 -11.65
CA VAL A 60 18.67 -32.91 -11.43
C VAL A 60 17.60 -32.54 -12.46
N VAL A 61 17.39 -31.24 -12.69
CA VAL A 61 16.41 -30.75 -13.67
C VAL A 61 16.75 -31.22 -15.09
N ARG A 62 18.02 -31.15 -15.49
CA ARG A 62 18.48 -31.62 -16.81
C ARG A 62 18.31 -33.11 -17.00
N LEU A 63 18.64 -33.91 -16.00
CA LEU A 63 18.46 -35.37 -16.03
C LEU A 63 16.98 -35.75 -16.13
N GLU A 64 16.10 -35.11 -15.36
CA GLU A 64 14.65 -35.33 -15.44
C GLU A 64 14.09 -34.93 -16.82
N LEU A 65 14.56 -33.82 -17.39
CA LEU A 65 14.18 -33.38 -18.73
C LEU A 65 14.59 -34.40 -19.78
N LEU A 66 15.86 -34.82 -19.80
CA LEU A 66 16.38 -35.81 -20.74
C LEU A 66 15.59 -37.11 -20.67
N HIS A 67 15.38 -37.64 -19.46
CA HIS A 67 14.58 -38.84 -19.26
C HIS A 67 13.17 -38.69 -19.86
N SER A 68 12.50 -37.55 -19.63
CA SER A 68 11.18 -37.27 -20.19
C SER A 68 11.20 -37.18 -21.72
N LEU A 69 12.23 -36.58 -22.33
CA LEU A 69 12.32 -36.41 -23.78
C LEU A 69 12.65 -37.73 -24.49
N ARG A 70 13.57 -38.53 -23.94
CA ARG A 70 13.87 -39.88 -24.45
C ARG A 70 12.65 -40.79 -24.37
N ALA A 71 11.90 -40.73 -23.26
CA ALA A 71 10.64 -41.46 -23.13
C ALA A 71 9.61 -41.01 -24.19
N GLN A 72 9.58 -39.72 -24.53
CA GLN A 72 8.70 -39.20 -25.58
C GLN A 72 9.13 -39.66 -26.98
N GLN A 73 10.43 -39.69 -27.31
CA GLN A 73 10.92 -40.23 -28.58
C GLN A 73 10.45 -41.68 -28.77
N LYS A 74 10.56 -42.50 -27.71
CA LYS A 74 10.04 -43.87 -27.72
C LYS A 74 8.53 -43.91 -27.92
N ARG A 75 7.78 -43.02 -27.26
CA ARG A 75 6.31 -42.91 -27.41
C ARG A 75 5.89 -42.50 -28.82
N ASN A 76 6.71 -41.71 -29.50
CA ASN A 76 6.50 -41.29 -30.88
C ASN A 76 6.93 -42.37 -31.90
N ASN A 77 7.43 -43.53 -31.45
CA ASN A 77 7.98 -44.59 -32.28
C ASN A 77 9.10 -44.09 -33.22
N TRP A 78 9.93 -43.16 -32.73
CA TRP A 78 11.02 -42.60 -33.53
C TRP A 78 12.15 -43.61 -33.71
N THR A 79 12.60 -43.77 -34.96
CA THR A 79 13.68 -44.70 -35.37
C THR A 79 14.83 -44.00 -36.09
N GLY A 80 14.72 -42.68 -36.31
CA GLY A 80 15.80 -41.87 -36.89
C GLY A 80 16.84 -41.43 -35.84
N ASP A 81 17.61 -40.39 -36.17
CA ASP A 81 18.59 -39.83 -35.24
C ASP A 81 17.88 -39.28 -33.99
N ALA A 82 18.27 -39.79 -32.83
CA ALA A 82 17.69 -39.37 -31.57
C ALA A 82 18.32 -38.07 -31.06
N GLY A 83 19.40 -37.58 -31.67
CA GLY A 83 20.18 -36.43 -31.21
C GLY A 83 20.96 -36.72 -29.93
N THR A 84 22.05 -36.00 -29.70
CA THR A 84 22.83 -36.05 -28.46
C THR A 84 22.09 -35.37 -27.30
N ASP A 85 22.48 -35.67 -26.06
CA ASP A 85 21.85 -35.06 -24.88
C ASP A 85 22.01 -33.53 -24.90
N ASP A 86 23.17 -33.00 -25.30
CA ASP A 86 23.43 -31.56 -25.38
C ASP A 86 22.59 -30.87 -26.47
N GLU A 87 22.41 -31.50 -27.64
CA GLU A 87 21.57 -30.96 -28.71
C GLU A 87 20.11 -30.84 -28.27
N ILE A 88 19.59 -31.87 -27.63
CA ILE A 88 18.21 -31.90 -27.12
C ILE A 88 18.01 -30.89 -25.99
N LEU A 89 18.97 -30.78 -25.07
CA LEU A 89 18.94 -29.78 -24.01
C LEU A 89 18.98 -28.36 -24.60
N ASN A 90 19.87 -28.09 -25.55
CA ASN A 90 19.96 -26.77 -26.19
C ASN A 90 18.66 -26.42 -26.94
N LEU A 91 18.14 -27.36 -27.73
CA LEU A 91 16.86 -27.18 -28.44
C LEU A 91 15.71 -26.90 -27.47
N SER A 92 15.63 -27.66 -26.37
CA SER A 92 14.60 -27.46 -25.33
C SER A 92 14.71 -26.10 -24.65
N ARG A 93 15.93 -25.61 -24.40
CA ARG A 93 16.14 -24.28 -23.81
C ARG A 93 15.70 -23.17 -24.77
N ARG A 94 16.08 -23.26 -26.05
CA ARG A 94 15.67 -22.28 -27.08
C ARG A 94 14.14 -22.25 -27.23
N LEU A 95 13.49 -23.42 -27.20
CA LEU A 95 12.03 -23.49 -27.20
C LEU A 95 11.42 -22.83 -25.95
N TYR A 96 12.00 -23.07 -24.77
CA TYR A 96 11.54 -22.44 -23.53
C TYR A 96 11.58 -20.92 -23.61
N GLU A 97 12.64 -20.34 -24.16
CA GLU A 97 12.78 -18.88 -24.30
C GLU A 97 11.75 -18.28 -25.27
N LEU A 98 11.33 -19.04 -26.30
CA LEU A 98 10.21 -18.62 -27.16
C LEU A 98 8.84 -18.72 -26.46
N LEU A 99 8.65 -19.74 -25.63
CA LEU A 99 7.41 -19.93 -24.85
C LEU A 99 7.31 -18.93 -23.69
N VAL A 100 8.45 -18.55 -23.10
CA VAL A 100 8.55 -17.69 -21.92
C VAL A 100 9.63 -16.61 -22.17
N PRO A 101 9.40 -15.67 -23.11
CA PRO A 101 10.35 -14.61 -23.46
C PRO A 101 10.81 -13.75 -22.28
N SER A 102 10.03 -13.69 -21.21
CA SER A 102 10.43 -12.98 -19.98
C SER A 102 11.68 -13.55 -19.32
N ALA A 103 12.05 -14.81 -19.58
CA ALA A 103 13.31 -15.40 -19.12
C ALA A 103 14.54 -14.66 -19.67
N ILE A 104 14.45 -14.12 -20.89
CA ILE A 104 15.51 -13.34 -21.55
C ILE A 104 15.24 -11.83 -21.56
N GLY A 105 14.20 -11.37 -20.84
CA GLY A 105 13.82 -9.95 -20.75
C GLY A 105 12.89 -9.43 -21.82
N GLU A 106 12.39 -10.31 -22.69
CA GLU A 106 11.44 -9.94 -23.72
C GLU A 106 9.99 -9.99 -23.20
N LYS A 107 9.09 -9.33 -23.93
CA LYS A 107 7.66 -9.28 -23.60
C LYS A 107 6.92 -10.43 -24.28
N GLY A 108 6.12 -11.17 -23.52
CA GLY A 108 5.24 -12.24 -24.02
C GLY A 108 3.77 -11.98 -23.72
N ASP A 109 2.89 -12.40 -24.63
CA ASP A 109 1.45 -12.49 -24.40
C ASP A 109 1.07 -13.97 -24.34
N ALA A 110 0.67 -14.44 -23.16
CA ALA A 110 0.41 -15.86 -22.93
C ALA A 110 -0.72 -16.41 -23.82
N GLN A 111 -1.72 -15.60 -24.16
CA GLN A 111 -2.82 -16.02 -25.02
C GLN A 111 -2.31 -16.23 -26.45
N MET A 112 -1.49 -15.31 -26.98
CA MET A 112 -0.88 -15.47 -28.30
C MET A 112 0.11 -16.63 -28.33
N LEU A 113 0.94 -16.77 -27.30
CA LEU A 113 1.95 -17.82 -27.19
C LEU A 113 1.31 -19.22 -27.09
N SER A 114 0.31 -19.39 -26.23
CA SER A 114 -0.45 -20.65 -26.12
C SER A 114 -1.04 -21.08 -27.47
N ARG A 115 -1.64 -20.13 -28.20
CA ARG A 115 -2.19 -20.39 -29.53
C ARG A 115 -1.13 -20.71 -30.57
N LYS A 116 0.01 -19.99 -30.52
CA LYS A 116 1.11 -20.16 -31.47
C LYS A 116 1.78 -21.52 -31.31
N PHE A 117 1.92 -22.02 -30.08
CA PHE A 117 2.79 -23.17 -29.81
C PHE A 117 2.07 -24.45 -29.41
N LEU A 118 0.93 -24.44 -28.72
CA LEU A 118 0.37 -25.68 -28.18
C LEU A 118 0.08 -26.72 -29.28
N SER A 119 -0.64 -26.32 -30.34
CA SER A 119 -0.94 -27.24 -31.44
C SER A 119 0.33 -27.70 -32.19
N PRO A 120 1.27 -26.82 -32.60
CA PRO A 120 2.52 -27.27 -33.23
C PRO A 120 3.35 -28.24 -32.39
N LEU A 121 3.34 -28.10 -31.06
CA LEU A 121 4.11 -28.96 -30.17
C LEU A 121 3.48 -30.33 -29.93
N VAL A 122 2.16 -30.48 -30.11
CA VAL A 122 1.45 -31.72 -29.72
C VAL A 122 0.75 -32.43 -30.88
N ASP A 123 0.40 -31.71 -31.95
CA ASP A 123 -0.24 -32.25 -33.14
C ASP A 123 0.83 -32.44 -34.23
N PRO A 124 1.15 -33.69 -34.62
CA PRO A 124 2.17 -33.97 -35.62
C PRO A 124 1.80 -33.37 -36.99
N ASN A 125 0.51 -33.19 -37.27
CA ASN A 125 0.01 -32.67 -38.54
C ASN A 125 -0.24 -31.15 -38.53
N SER A 126 0.19 -30.45 -37.48
CA SER A 126 -0.05 -29.01 -37.40
C SER A 126 0.86 -28.21 -38.34
N GLU A 127 0.26 -27.37 -39.17
CA GLU A 127 0.96 -26.37 -39.99
C GLU A 127 1.22 -25.04 -39.25
N GLY A 128 0.83 -24.96 -37.98
CA GLY A 128 1.05 -23.76 -37.16
C GLY A 128 2.55 -23.50 -36.96
N GLY A 129 2.97 -22.24 -37.09
CA GLY A 129 4.37 -21.84 -36.90
C GLY A 129 5.32 -22.15 -38.07
N LYS A 130 4.91 -22.97 -39.05
CA LYS A 130 5.71 -23.29 -40.25
C LYS A 130 5.65 -22.23 -41.38
N GLY A 131 4.73 -21.27 -41.27
CA GLY A 131 4.55 -20.21 -42.30
C GLY A 131 3.75 -20.62 -43.54
N THR A 132 3.25 -21.86 -43.58
CA THR A 132 2.49 -22.47 -44.70
C THR A 132 0.98 -22.26 -44.59
N ALA A 133 0.45 -22.00 -43.38
CA ALA A 133 -0.98 -21.84 -43.15
C ALA A 133 -1.54 -20.53 -43.75
N LYS A 134 -2.59 -20.66 -44.58
CA LYS A 134 -3.35 -19.51 -45.14
C LYS A 134 -4.41 -18.94 -44.19
N SER A 135 -4.58 -19.54 -43.01
CA SER A 135 -5.57 -19.16 -42.01
C SER A 135 -5.00 -18.21 -40.95
N GLY A 136 -5.84 -17.37 -40.34
CA GLY A 136 -5.44 -16.45 -39.26
C GLY A 136 -5.99 -15.04 -39.42
N ARG A 137 -5.75 -14.18 -38.42
CA ARG A 137 -6.12 -12.76 -38.49
C ARG A 137 -5.23 -12.06 -39.51
N LYS A 138 -5.82 -11.28 -40.43
CA LYS A 138 -5.07 -10.45 -41.38
C LYS A 138 -4.02 -9.60 -40.64
N PRO A 139 -2.75 -9.59 -41.07
CA PRO A 139 -1.72 -8.70 -40.56
C PRO A 139 -2.13 -7.24 -40.64
N ARG A 140 -1.53 -6.40 -39.80
CA ARG A 140 -1.87 -4.97 -39.73
C ARG A 140 -1.68 -4.25 -41.07
N TRP A 141 -0.61 -4.56 -41.80
CA TRP A 141 -0.34 -3.97 -43.11
C TRP A 141 -1.43 -4.30 -44.16
N MET A 142 -2.03 -5.49 -44.13
CA MET A 142 -3.14 -5.83 -45.04
C MET A 142 -4.38 -5.00 -44.73
N LYS A 143 -4.67 -4.78 -43.45
CA LYS A 143 -5.78 -3.90 -43.03
C LYS A 143 -5.54 -2.46 -43.43
N MET A 144 -4.34 -1.95 -43.17
CA MET A 144 -3.91 -0.62 -43.60
C MET A 144 -4.02 -0.44 -45.11
N ARG A 145 -3.64 -1.47 -45.89
CA ARG A 145 -3.79 -1.47 -47.35
C ARG A 145 -5.27 -1.43 -47.75
N GLU A 146 -6.12 -2.22 -47.11
CA GLU A 146 -7.58 -2.22 -47.35
C GLU A 146 -8.23 -0.88 -46.96
N GLU A 147 -7.71 -0.19 -45.94
CA GLU A 147 -8.15 1.12 -45.46
C GLU A 147 -7.52 2.30 -46.23
N GLY A 148 -6.63 2.04 -47.20
CA GLY A 148 -5.95 3.07 -47.99
C GLY A 148 -4.90 3.89 -47.23
N HIS A 149 -4.38 3.40 -46.10
CA HIS A 149 -3.41 4.11 -45.28
C HIS A 149 -2.03 4.14 -45.96
N PRO A 150 -1.36 5.31 -46.11
CA PRO A 150 -0.14 5.45 -46.92
C PRO A 150 1.05 4.60 -46.41
N ASP A 151 1.15 4.40 -45.09
CA ASP A 151 2.27 3.68 -44.47
C ASP A 151 2.22 2.14 -44.55
N TRP A 152 1.31 1.55 -45.33
CA TRP A 152 1.11 0.09 -45.34
C TRP A 152 2.34 -0.69 -45.85
N GLU A 153 3.12 -0.13 -46.78
CA GLU A 153 4.34 -0.75 -47.32
C GLU A 153 5.43 -0.85 -46.24
N ALA A 154 5.63 0.23 -45.48
CA ALA A 154 6.57 0.26 -44.37
C ALA A 154 6.19 -0.76 -43.28
N GLU A 155 4.89 -0.92 -42.97
CA GLU A 155 4.42 -1.93 -42.02
C GLU A 155 4.56 -3.36 -42.57
N ARG A 156 4.48 -3.56 -43.90
CA ARG A 156 4.72 -4.85 -44.54
C ARG A 156 6.18 -5.29 -44.45
N GLU A 157 7.13 -4.39 -44.70
CA GLU A 157 8.55 -4.72 -44.56
C GLU A 157 8.92 -5.03 -43.10
N LYS A 158 8.33 -4.32 -42.12
CA LYS A 158 8.46 -4.66 -40.69
C LYS A 158 7.94 -6.07 -40.38
N ASP A 159 6.78 -6.45 -40.91
CA ASP A 159 6.22 -7.81 -40.74
C ASP A 159 7.10 -8.87 -41.38
N ARG A 160 7.66 -8.61 -42.57
CA ARG A 160 8.61 -9.52 -43.25
C ARG A 160 9.89 -9.70 -42.46
N ALA A 161 10.52 -8.61 -42.02
CA ALA A 161 11.73 -8.65 -41.21
C ALA A 161 11.50 -9.39 -39.88
N LYS A 162 10.36 -9.15 -39.23
CA LYS A 162 9.97 -9.85 -38.00
C LYS A 162 9.81 -11.36 -38.20
N LYS A 163 9.23 -11.80 -39.33
CA LYS A 163 9.08 -13.23 -39.66
C LYS A 163 10.41 -13.89 -40.01
N ALA A 164 11.29 -13.19 -40.71
CA ALA A 164 12.63 -13.69 -41.03
C ALA A 164 13.48 -13.94 -39.78
N ALA A 165 13.31 -13.09 -38.75
CA ALA A 165 14.00 -13.22 -37.46
C ALA A 165 13.33 -14.21 -36.48
N ASP A 166 12.16 -14.77 -36.80
CA ASP A 166 11.42 -15.66 -35.89
C ASP A 166 11.94 -17.12 -36.02
N PRO A 167 12.66 -17.66 -35.02
CA PRO A 167 13.27 -19.00 -35.13
C PRO A 167 12.26 -20.13 -34.94
N THR A 168 10.96 -19.82 -34.76
CA THR A 168 9.91 -20.82 -34.50
C THR A 168 9.91 -21.95 -35.53
N ALA A 169 9.98 -21.65 -36.83
CA ALA A 169 9.91 -22.67 -37.87
C ALA A 169 11.12 -23.61 -37.83
N SER A 170 12.33 -23.07 -37.64
CA SER A 170 13.56 -23.87 -37.49
C SER A 170 13.47 -24.77 -36.26
N ILE A 171 13.08 -24.25 -35.10
CA ILE A 171 12.95 -25.05 -33.88
C ILE A 171 11.91 -26.17 -34.04
N LEU A 172 10.77 -25.90 -34.70
CA LEU A 172 9.76 -26.93 -34.96
C LEU A 172 10.29 -28.03 -35.90
N ASN A 173 11.11 -27.68 -36.89
CA ASN A 173 11.73 -28.65 -37.78
C ASN A 173 12.79 -29.48 -37.04
N ASP A 174 13.60 -28.87 -36.17
CA ASP A 174 14.60 -29.57 -35.36
C ASP A 174 13.93 -30.55 -34.37
N LEU A 175 12.80 -30.16 -33.77
CA LEU A 175 12.00 -31.04 -32.93
C LEU A 175 11.45 -32.25 -33.71
N GLU A 176 11.04 -32.04 -34.95
CA GLU A 176 10.57 -33.10 -35.85
C GLU A 176 11.73 -34.04 -36.23
N ALA A 177 12.91 -33.48 -36.54
CA ALA A 177 14.12 -34.22 -36.89
C ALA A 177 14.64 -35.11 -35.76
N PHE A 178 14.46 -34.72 -34.49
CA PHE A 178 14.83 -35.56 -33.33
C PHE A 178 13.68 -36.43 -32.81
N GLY A 179 12.56 -36.55 -33.53
CA GLY A 179 11.44 -37.38 -33.09
C GLY A 179 10.73 -36.87 -31.83
N LEU A 180 10.86 -35.57 -31.52
CA LEU A 180 10.26 -34.89 -30.36
C LEU A 180 8.96 -34.18 -30.73
N ARG A 181 8.31 -34.60 -31.81
CA ARG A 181 7.00 -34.11 -32.21
C ARG A 181 6.04 -35.29 -32.39
N PRO A 182 4.99 -35.44 -31.56
CA PRO A 182 4.62 -34.60 -30.41
C PRO A 182 5.67 -34.52 -29.29
N LEU A 183 5.81 -33.35 -28.65
CA LEU A 183 6.79 -33.09 -27.58
C LEU A 183 6.35 -33.61 -26.21
N PHE A 184 5.04 -33.69 -25.99
CA PHE A 184 4.45 -34.27 -24.80
C PHE A 184 2.99 -34.66 -25.10
N PRO A 185 2.42 -35.62 -24.38
CA PRO A 185 0.99 -35.93 -24.49
C PRO A 185 0.15 -34.79 -23.92
N LEU A 186 -1.06 -34.62 -24.47
CA LEU A 186 -2.07 -33.71 -23.93
C LEU A 186 -2.56 -34.24 -22.58
N PHE A 187 -2.71 -33.35 -21.60
CA PHE A 187 -3.13 -33.74 -20.25
C PHE A 187 -4.49 -34.46 -20.26
N THR A 188 -5.46 -33.98 -21.04
CA THR A 188 -6.78 -34.63 -21.12
C THR A 188 -6.74 -36.03 -21.72
N ASP A 189 -5.81 -36.30 -22.65
CA ASP A 189 -5.67 -37.63 -23.26
C ASP A 189 -5.05 -38.66 -22.30
N GLU A 190 -4.32 -38.21 -21.26
CA GLU A 190 -3.77 -39.07 -20.22
C GLU A 190 -4.78 -39.41 -19.11
N GLN A 191 -5.92 -38.71 -19.03
CA GLN A 191 -6.92 -38.91 -17.99
C GLN A 191 -7.85 -40.09 -18.29
N LYS A 192 -7.45 -41.30 -17.91
CA LYS A 192 -8.22 -42.54 -18.17
C LYS A 192 -9.55 -42.64 -17.41
N GLY A 193 -9.69 -41.94 -16.28
CA GLY A 193 -10.91 -41.96 -15.45
C GLY A 193 -12.02 -41.01 -15.92
N ILE A 194 -11.85 -40.35 -17.07
CA ILE A 194 -12.80 -39.37 -17.61
C ILE A 194 -13.13 -39.75 -19.06
N GLN A 195 -14.41 -39.97 -19.33
CA GLN A 195 -14.96 -40.12 -20.66
C GLN A 195 -15.16 -38.74 -21.28
N TRP A 196 -14.16 -38.28 -22.01
CA TRP A 196 -14.22 -37.01 -22.72
C TRP A 196 -15.11 -37.10 -23.95
N LEU A 197 -15.68 -35.97 -24.38
CA LEU A 197 -16.40 -35.90 -25.63
C LEU A 197 -15.46 -36.26 -26.80
N PRO A 198 -15.98 -36.93 -27.84
CA PRO A 198 -15.22 -37.21 -29.04
C PRO A 198 -14.65 -35.91 -29.65
N LYS A 199 -13.37 -35.96 -30.03
CA LYS A 199 -12.74 -34.85 -30.74
C LYS A 199 -13.39 -34.70 -32.13
N GLN A 200 -13.65 -33.46 -32.56
CA GLN A 200 -14.14 -33.20 -33.91
C GLN A 200 -13.09 -33.58 -34.98
N LYS A 201 -13.51 -33.82 -36.24
CA LYS A 201 -12.65 -34.31 -37.35
C LYS A 201 -11.34 -33.54 -37.57
N ARG A 202 -11.28 -32.24 -37.21
CA ARG A 202 -10.08 -31.38 -37.33
C ARG A 202 -9.59 -30.83 -35.99
N GLN A 203 -10.02 -31.44 -34.89
CA GLN A 203 -9.68 -31.02 -33.54
C GLN A 203 -8.69 -32.01 -32.93
N PHE A 204 -7.44 -31.61 -32.79
CA PHE A 204 -6.45 -32.41 -32.06
C PHE A 204 -6.44 -32.10 -30.56
N VAL A 205 -6.58 -30.81 -30.21
CA VAL A 205 -6.47 -30.29 -28.84
C VAL A 205 -7.85 -29.91 -28.29
N ARG A 206 -8.18 -30.36 -27.07
CA ARG A 206 -9.40 -29.95 -26.36
C ARG A 206 -9.27 -28.52 -25.84
N THR A 207 -10.40 -27.84 -25.64
CA THR A 207 -10.41 -26.46 -25.10
C THR A 207 -9.89 -26.39 -23.66
N PHE A 208 -10.08 -27.44 -22.86
CA PHE A 208 -9.48 -27.55 -21.53
C PHE A 208 -7.95 -27.44 -21.59
N ASP A 209 -7.27 -28.19 -22.47
CA ASP A 209 -5.81 -28.13 -22.59
C ASP A 209 -5.31 -26.74 -23.02
N ARG A 210 -6.08 -26.04 -23.87
CA ARG A 210 -5.77 -24.67 -24.26
C ARG A 210 -5.81 -23.70 -23.09
N ASP A 211 -6.85 -23.79 -22.24
CA ASP A 211 -6.93 -22.99 -21.02
C ASP A 211 -5.78 -23.34 -20.07
N MET A 212 -5.59 -24.64 -19.77
CA MET A 212 -4.55 -25.10 -18.84
C MET A 212 -3.14 -24.67 -19.27
N PHE A 213 -2.80 -24.79 -20.55
CA PHE A 213 -1.51 -24.37 -21.09
C PHE A 213 -1.36 -22.84 -21.09
N GLN A 214 -2.41 -22.09 -21.43
CA GLN A 214 -2.38 -20.63 -21.37
C GLN A 214 -2.12 -20.15 -19.93
N GLN A 215 -2.84 -20.70 -18.94
CA GLN A 215 -2.63 -20.33 -17.54
C GLN A 215 -1.23 -20.72 -17.06
N ALA A 216 -0.67 -21.85 -17.51
CA ALA A 216 0.71 -22.23 -17.20
C ALA A 216 1.71 -21.17 -17.72
N LEU A 217 1.58 -20.73 -18.98
CA LEU A 217 2.43 -19.68 -19.55
C LEU A 217 2.30 -18.34 -18.82
N GLU A 218 1.08 -17.94 -18.42
CA GLU A 218 0.87 -16.71 -17.62
C GLU A 218 1.66 -16.76 -16.30
N ARG A 219 1.68 -17.92 -15.63
CA ARG A 219 2.45 -18.10 -14.40
C ARG A 219 3.95 -18.07 -14.65
N MET A 220 4.43 -18.72 -15.70
CA MET A 220 5.86 -18.76 -16.04
C MET A 220 6.39 -17.38 -16.46
N LEU A 221 5.68 -16.64 -17.31
CA LEU A 221 6.06 -15.28 -17.73
C LEU A 221 6.17 -14.34 -16.52
N SER A 222 5.19 -14.39 -15.62
CA SER A 222 5.23 -13.57 -14.41
C SER A 222 6.36 -13.99 -13.47
N TRP A 223 6.58 -15.29 -13.28
CA TRP A 223 7.62 -15.79 -12.38
C TRP A 223 9.02 -15.43 -12.87
N GLU A 224 9.30 -15.56 -14.18
CA GLU A 224 10.61 -15.17 -14.72
C GLU A 224 10.86 -13.66 -14.67
N SER A 225 9.82 -12.86 -14.89
CA SER A 225 9.91 -11.41 -14.67
C SER A 225 10.28 -11.08 -13.21
N TRP A 226 9.78 -11.86 -12.25
CA TRP A 226 10.12 -11.70 -10.83
C TRP A 226 11.52 -12.23 -10.50
N ASN A 227 11.97 -13.35 -11.08
CA ASN A 227 13.34 -13.85 -10.87
C ASN A 227 14.37 -12.78 -11.23
N ARG A 228 14.26 -12.21 -12.44
CA ARG A 228 15.13 -11.11 -12.88
C ARG A 228 15.07 -9.92 -11.94
N ARG A 229 13.87 -9.48 -11.56
CA ARG A 229 13.69 -8.33 -10.66
C ARG A 229 14.34 -8.55 -9.31
N VAL A 230 14.23 -9.77 -8.75
CA VAL A 230 14.84 -10.14 -7.48
C VAL A 230 16.36 -10.15 -7.59
N ALA A 231 16.91 -10.71 -8.68
CA ALA A 231 18.34 -10.69 -8.96
C ALA A 231 18.89 -9.26 -9.13
N GLU A 232 18.20 -8.41 -9.92
CA GLU A 232 18.53 -6.99 -10.10
C GLU A 232 18.49 -6.23 -8.75
N GLU A 233 17.48 -6.48 -7.91
CA GLU A 233 17.37 -5.86 -6.58
C GLU A 233 18.48 -6.33 -5.63
N TYR A 234 18.83 -7.61 -5.66
CA TYR A 234 19.91 -8.18 -4.87
C TYR A 234 21.27 -7.57 -5.26
N GLN A 235 21.58 -7.52 -6.56
CA GLN A 235 22.81 -6.89 -7.08
C GLN A 235 22.88 -5.41 -6.70
N LYS A 236 21.77 -4.67 -6.81
CA LYS A 236 21.70 -3.27 -6.40
C LYS A 236 21.99 -3.09 -4.91
N LEU A 237 21.46 -3.97 -4.06
CA LEU A 237 21.74 -3.93 -2.62
C LEU A 237 23.20 -4.28 -2.30
N GLN A 238 23.82 -5.22 -3.03
CA GLN A 238 25.25 -5.53 -2.86
C GLN A 238 26.12 -4.33 -3.24
N ALA A 239 25.90 -3.75 -4.42
CA ALA A 239 26.61 -2.56 -4.86
C ALA A 239 26.47 -1.41 -3.85
N GLN A 240 25.24 -1.17 -3.35
CA GLN A 240 24.99 -0.15 -2.33
C GLN A 240 25.73 -0.43 -1.01
N ARG A 241 25.80 -1.70 -0.55
CA ARG A 241 26.55 -2.08 0.65
C ARG A 241 28.03 -1.74 0.48
N ASP A 242 28.61 -2.14 -0.66
CA ASP A 242 30.04 -2.00 -0.94
C ASP A 242 30.42 -0.52 -1.09
N GLU A 243 29.57 0.27 -1.77
CA GLU A 243 29.72 1.72 -1.87
C GLU A 243 29.70 2.39 -0.49
N LEU A 244 28.73 2.07 0.37
CA LEU A 244 28.64 2.67 1.72
C LEU A 244 29.86 2.31 2.59
N TYR A 245 30.34 1.07 2.50
CA TYR A 245 31.50 0.63 3.24
C TYR A 245 32.76 1.37 2.78
N ALA A 246 33.03 1.36 1.46
CA ALA A 246 34.18 2.04 0.88
C ALA A 246 34.18 3.54 1.17
N LYS A 247 33.00 4.18 1.13
CA LYS A 247 32.88 5.64 1.29
C LYS A 247 33.01 6.12 2.74
N TYR A 248 32.51 5.36 3.71
CA TYR A 248 32.37 5.86 5.10
C TYR A 248 33.03 5.01 6.17
N LEU A 249 33.33 3.73 5.90
CA LEU A 249 33.72 2.77 6.94
C LEU A 249 35.11 2.17 6.72
N ALA A 250 35.69 2.27 5.52
CA ALA A 250 36.97 1.66 5.18
C ALA A 250 38.10 2.08 6.15
N ASP A 251 38.13 3.36 6.54
CA ASP A 251 39.12 3.93 7.48
C ASP A 251 38.63 3.91 8.94
N GLY A 252 37.70 3.00 9.27
CA GLY A 252 37.00 2.99 10.55
C GLY A 252 37.86 2.60 11.76
N GLY A 253 38.88 1.76 11.57
CA GLY A 253 39.78 1.30 12.65
C GLY A 253 39.07 0.97 13.97
N ALA A 254 39.57 1.54 15.06
CA ALA A 254 39.12 1.25 16.43
C ALA A 254 37.63 1.56 16.70
N TRP A 255 37.08 2.65 16.16
CA TRP A 255 35.68 3.01 16.46
C TRP A 255 34.68 2.05 15.80
N LEU A 256 35.03 1.52 14.63
CA LEU A 256 34.22 0.52 13.93
C LEU A 256 34.26 -0.83 14.66
N GLU A 257 35.45 -1.25 15.11
CA GLU A 257 35.65 -2.48 15.90
C GLU A 257 34.88 -2.44 17.23
N ALA A 258 34.86 -1.29 17.90
CA ALA A 258 34.10 -1.10 19.14
C ALA A 258 32.59 -1.31 18.91
N LEU A 259 32.03 -0.73 17.84
CA LEU A 259 30.61 -0.91 17.50
C LEU A 259 30.27 -2.36 17.15
N GLN A 260 31.12 -3.03 16.37
CA GLN A 260 30.94 -4.45 16.02
C GLN A 260 31.04 -5.36 17.24
N SER A 261 31.94 -5.04 18.18
CA SER A 261 32.09 -5.77 19.44
C SER A 261 30.85 -5.62 20.32
N PHE A 262 30.32 -4.40 20.44
CA PHE A 262 29.06 -4.16 21.12
C PHE A 262 27.90 -4.94 20.48
N GLU A 263 27.80 -4.97 19.15
CA GLU A 263 26.76 -5.73 18.46
C GLU A 263 26.80 -7.23 18.78
N LYS A 264 28.01 -7.82 18.81
CA LYS A 264 28.21 -9.23 19.20
C LYS A 264 27.85 -9.48 20.66
N GLN A 265 28.28 -8.62 21.58
CA GLN A 265 27.95 -8.74 23.00
C GLN A 265 26.43 -8.64 23.22
N ARG A 266 25.78 -7.68 22.54
CA ARG A 266 24.33 -7.49 22.61
C ARG A 266 23.56 -8.65 22.00
N GLU A 267 24.09 -9.30 20.96
CA GLU A 267 23.52 -10.53 20.42
C GLU A 267 23.54 -11.68 21.44
N VAL A 268 24.65 -11.87 22.15
CA VAL A 268 24.77 -12.88 23.21
C VAL A 268 23.79 -12.59 24.35
N GLU A 269 23.77 -11.36 24.86
CA GLU A 269 22.83 -10.92 25.91
C GLU A 269 21.37 -11.17 25.49
N LEU A 270 21.00 -10.80 24.26
CA LEU A 270 19.64 -11.02 23.76
C LEU A 270 19.33 -12.50 23.54
N ALA A 271 20.29 -13.33 23.16
CA ALA A 271 20.08 -14.77 23.02
C ALA A 271 19.79 -15.43 24.38
N GLU A 272 20.45 -14.97 25.44
CA GLU A 272 20.22 -15.41 26.82
C GLU A 272 18.89 -14.91 27.39
N GLU A 273 18.54 -13.64 27.15
CA GLU A 273 17.35 -13.00 27.73
C GLU A 273 16.04 -13.19 26.93
N SER A 274 16.11 -13.29 25.60
CA SER A 274 14.92 -13.00 24.74
C SER A 274 14.14 -14.22 24.25
N PHE A 275 14.60 -15.45 24.51
CA PHE A 275 14.06 -16.69 23.91
C PHE A 275 13.73 -16.51 22.41
N ALA A 276 14.54 -15.73 21.70
CA ALA A 276 14.36 -15.39 20.29
C ALA A 276 15.28 -16.28 19.44
N ALA A 277 14.87 -16.57 18.21
CA ALA A 277 15.75 -17.27 17.26
C ALA A 277 17.06 -16.47 17.10
N LYS A 278 18.21 -17.15 17.11
CA LYS A 278 19.55 -16.57 16.87
C LYS A 278 19.48 -15.66 15.63
N SER A 279 19.39 -14.37 15.85
CA SER A 279 19.32 -13.37 14.79
C SER A 279 20.33 -12.30 15.12
N GLU A 280 21.24 -12.05 14.18
CA GLU A 280 22.32 -11.07 14.34
C GLU A 280 21.74 -9.72 14.80
N TYR A 281 22.27 -9.20 15.91
CA TYR A 281 21.93 -7.87 16.38
C TYR A 281 22.73 -6.86 15.55
N LEU A 282 22.03 -5.87 14.97
CA LEU A 282 22.64 -4.80 14.21
C LEU A 282 22.04 -3.47 14.66
N ILE A 283 22.90 -2.47 14.88
CA ILE A 283 22.53 -1.08 15.13
C ILE A 283 21.95 -0.53 13.83
N THR A 284 20.63 -0.35 13.78
CA THR A 284 19.94 0.28 12.63
C THR A 284 19.45 1.67 12.99
N ARG A 285 18.95 2.43 12.00
CA ARG A 285 18.29 3.74 12.22
C ARG A 285 17.26 3.74 13.34
N ARG A 286 16.60 2.60 13.60
CA ARG A 286 15.64 2.45 14.71
C ARG A 286 16.31 2.48 16.08
N GLN A 287 17.49 1.87 16.22
CA GLN A 287 18.22 1.80 17.49
C GLN A 287 18.79 3.16 17.89
N ILE A 288 19.13 4.01 16.92
CA ILE A 288 19.76 5.32 17.16
C ILE A 288 18.79 6.52 17.04
N ARG A 289 17.48 6.30 17.18
CA ARG A 289 16.53 7.44 17.16
C ARG A 289 16.73 8.32 18.40
N GLY A 290 16.69 9.63 18.20
CA GLY A 290 17.03 10.61 19.24
C GLY A 290 18.52 10.95 19.30
N TRP A 291 19.36 10.32 18.46
CA TRP A 291 20.81 10.51 18.48
C TRP A 291 21.21 11.98 18.31
N LYS A 292 20.53 12.73 17.44
CA LYS A 292 20.83 14.14 17.21
C LYS A 292 20.68 14.98 18.49
N GLN A 293 19.53 14.88 19.16
CA GLN A 293 19.26 15.65 20.38
C GLN A 293 20.19 15.24 21.52
N VAL A 294 20.57 13.96 21.57
CA VAL A 294 21.57 13.46 22.53
C VAL A 294 22.94 14.04 22.21
N TYR A 295 23.40 13.95 20.96
CA TYR A 295 24.70 14.46 20.51
C TYR A 295 24.85 15.96 20.74
N GLU A 296 23.84 16.77 20.37
CA GLU A 296 23.85 18.22 20.56
C GLU A 296 24.07 18.58 22.03
N LYS A 297 23.41 17.88 22.96
CA LYS A 297 23.55 18.09 24.40
C LYS A 297 24.86 17.52 24.97
N TRP A 298 25.27 16.32 24.53
CA TRP A 298 26.51 15.69 24.94
C TRP A 298 27.75 16.47 24.51
N SER A 299 27.70 17.11 23.34
CA SER A 299 28.80 17.95 22.84
C SER A 299 29.03 19.21 23.69
N GLN A 300 28.06 19.61 24.51
CA GLN A 300 28.17 20.73 25.45
C GLN A 300 28.73 20.33 26.81
N LEU A 301 28.84 19.02 27.09
CA LEU A 301 29.38 18.51 28.34
C LEU A 301 30.92 18.44 28.28
N PRO A 302 31.64 18.72 29.38
CA PRO A 302 33.09 18.54 29.45
C PRO A 302 33.52 17.10 29.12
N GLU A 303 34.75 16.90 28.65
CA GLU A 303 35.30 15.56 28.37
C GLU A 303 35.34 14.64 29.60
N HIS A 304 35.59 15.23 30.77
CA HIS A 304 35.67 14.55 32.06
C HIS A 304 34.33 14.54 32.81
N ALA A 305 33.21 14.87 32.15
CA ALA A 305 31.89 14.77 32.78
C ALA A 305 31.60 13.32 33.20
N ALA A 306 30.92 13.16 34.34
CA ALA A 306 30.59 11.84 34.86
C ALA A 306 29.58 11.11 33.94
N GLN A 307 29.65 9.78 33.87
CA GLN A 307 28.77 8.99 33.01
C GLN A 307 27.29 9.24 33.33
N GLU A 308 26.96 9.47 34.60
CA GLU A 308 25.62 9.80 35.09
C GLU A 308 25.05 11.05 34.44
N GLN A 309 25.89 12.06 34.15
CA GLN A 309 25.46 13.30 33.49
C GLN A 309 25.09 13.03 32.03
N PHE A 310 25.90 12.24 31.32
CA PHE A 310 25.55 11.79 29.96
C PHE A 310 24.26 10.96 29.96
N TRP A 311 24.08 10.09 30.95
CA TRP A 311 22.89 9.25 31.08
C TRP A 311 21.64 10.05 31.42
N GLN A 312 21.75 11.09 32.24
CA GLN A 312 20.65 12.00 32.52
C GLN A 312 20.15 12.68 31.24
N VAL A 313 21.07 13.12 30.37
CA VAL A 313 20.71 13.67 29.05
C VAL A 313 19.90 12.66 28.21
N VAL A 314 20.30 11.39 28.21
CA VAL A 314 19.57 10.31 27.51
C VAL A 314 18.15 10.17 28.07
N ALA A 315 18.01 10.14 29.40
CA ALA A 315 16.71 10.03 30.07
C ALA A 315 15.79 11.22 29.76
N ASP A 316 16.33 12.44 29.74
CA ASP A 316 15.59 13.66 29.44
C ASP A 316 15.10 13.67 27.98
N VAL A 317 15.96 13.28 27.04
CA VAL A 317 15.61 13.18 25.61
C VAL A 317 14.61 12.06 25.37
N GLN A 318 14.75 10.92 26.04
CA GLN A 318 13.78 9.83 25.95
C GLN A 318 12.39 10.26 26.46
N THR A 319 12.36 11.06 27.53
CA THR A 319 11.13 11.61 28.12
C THR A 319 10.47 12.67 27.24
N SER A 320 11.26 13.43 26.47
CA SER A 320 10.74 14.39 25.49
C SER A 320 10.27 13.74 24.19
N LEU A 321 10.78 12.54 23.86
CA LEU A 321 10.46 11.78 22.62
C LEU A 321 9.73 10.44 22.89
N PRO A 322 8.55 10.43 23.54
CA PRO A 322 7.88 9.20 23.95
C PRO A 322 7.47 8.33 22.75
N GLY A 323 8.09 7.15 22.64
CA GLY A 323 7.85 6.20 21.55
C GLY A 323 8.56 6.52 20.22
N ALA A 324 9.31 7.63 20.19
CA ALA A 324 10.18 8.02 19.09
C ALA A 324 11.68 7.86 19.43
N PHE A 325 12.04 7.61 20.68
CA PHE A 325 13.42 7.29 21.09
C PHE A 325 13.86 5.87 20.72
N GLY A 326 15.18 5.69 20.55
CA GLY A 326 15.84 4.44 20.15
C GLY A 326 16.05 3.43 21.28
N ASP A 327 17.10 2.61 21.16
CA ASP A 327 17.50 1.59 22.14
C ASP A 327 18.43 2.21 23.19
N PRO A 328 18.01 2.35 24.47
CA PRO A 328 18.82 2.98 25.51
C PRO A 328 20.17 2.30 25.73
N LYS A 329 20.28 0.99 25.49
CA LYS A 329 21.54 0.24 25.68
C LYS A 329 22.65 0.71 24.72
N VAL A 330 22.29 1.16 23.51
CA VAL A 330 23.24 1.75 22.57
C VAL A 330 23.80 3.05 23.14
N TYR A 331 22.94 3.91 23.71
CA TYR A 331 23.36 5.16 24.32
C TYR A 331 24.16 4.95 25.61
N GLN A 332 23.86 3.90 26.37
CA GLN A 332 24.61 3.54 27.57
C GLN A 332 26.04 3.14 27.22
N PHE A 333 26.21 2.35 26.16
CA PHE A 333 27.53 2.02 25.60
C PHE A 333 28.26 3.29 25.13
N LEU A 334 27.60 4.14 24.34
CA LEU A 334 28.23 5.35 23.82
C LEU A 334 28.57 6.40 24.89
N SER A 335 27.94 6.37 26.07
CA SER A 335 28.23 7.31 27.15
C SER A 335 29.51 6.99 27.93
N GLN A 336 30.04 5.77 27.79
CA GLN A 336 31.28 5.35 28.46
C GLN A 336 32.48 6.13 27.89
N PRO A 337 33.41 6.63 28.73
CA PRO A 337 34.55 7.42 28.29
C PRO A 337 35.39 6.76 27.20
N GLU A 338 35.63 5.43 27.29
CA GLU A 338 36.38 4.68 26.27
C GLU A 338 35.72 4.70 24.88
N HIS A 339 34.44 5.06 24.78
CA HIS A 339 33.64 5.04 23.55
C HIS A 339 33.33 6.43 23.00
N HIS A 340 33.77 7.51 23.65
CA HIS A 340 33.55 8.88 23.16
C HIS A 340 34.21 9.13 21.80
N HIS A 341 35.32 8.45 21.49
CA HIS A 341 36.02 8.54 20.21
C HIS A 341 35.15 8.10 19.00
N ILE A 342 34.06 7.35 19.23
CA ILE A 342 33.11 6.96 18.18
C ILE A 342 32.34 8.18 17.66
N TRP A 343 31.97 9.10 18.55
CA TRP A 343 31.01 10.15 18.23
C TRP A 343 31.50 11.58 18.45
N ARG A 344 32.37 11.82 19.42
CA ARG A 344 32.80 13.17 19.79
C ARG A 344 33.58 13.82 18.64
N GLY A 345 33.04 14.92 18.09
CA GLY A 345 33.55 15.55 16.87
C GLY A 345 33.12 14.88 15.56
N TYR A 346 32.35 13.79 15.62
CA TYR A 346 31.94 12.99 14.45
C TYR A 346 30.43 12.64 14.50
N PRO A 347 29.53 13.63 14.33
CA PRO A 347 28.09 13.44 14.52
C PRO A 347 27.46 12.37 13.62
N ASN A 348 28.05 12.14 12.45
CA ASN A 348 27.46 11.33 11.37
C ASN A 348 27.92 9.86 11.34
N ARG A 349 28.96 9.48 12.09
CA ARG A 349 29.51 8.09 12.06
C ARG A 349 28.46 7.04 12.37
N LEU A 350 27.63 7.26 13.39
CA LEU A 350 26.56 6.33 13.76
C LEU A 350 25.48 6.21 12.67
N PHE A 351 25.18 7.29 11.95
CA PHE A 351 24.23 7.23 10.84
C PHE A 351 24.78 6.41 9.68
N HIS A 352 26.03 6.67 9.26
CA HIS A 352 26.70 5.89 8.22
C HIS A 352 26.76 4.40 8.56
N TYR A 353 27.14 4.07 9.80
CA TYR A 353 27.16 2.69 10.28
C TYR A 353 25.76 2.06 10.26
N SER A 354 24.75 2.80 10.72
CA SER A 354 23.36 2.31 10.74
C SER A 354 22.75 2.12 9.35
N ASP A 355 23.15 2.92 8.35
CA ASP A 355 22.70 2.79 6.96
C ASP A 355 23.32 1.56 6.31
N TYR A 356 24.62 1.38 6.50
CA TYR A 356 25.34 0.17 6.09
C TYR A 356 24.70 -1.09 6.68
N ASN A 357 24.47 -1.11 7.99
CA ASN A 357 23.77 -2.21 8.67
C ASN A 357 22.32 -2.38 8.20
N GLY A 358 21.65 -1.28 7.84
CA GLY A 358 20.33 -1.31 7.22
C GLY A 358 20.32 -2.08 5.90
N VAL A 359 21.35 -1.88 5.06
CA VAL A 359 21.51 -2.63 3.79
C VAL A 359 21.93 -4.08 4.06
N ARG A 360 22.87 -4.35 4.98
CA ARG A 360 23.24 -5.72 5.39
C ARG A 360 22.03 -6.53 5.83
N LYS A 361 21.18 -5.95 6.67
CA LYS A 361 19.95 -6.59 7.15
C LYS A 361 18.94 -6.87 6.04
N LYS A 362 18.88 -6.01 5.01
CA LYS A 362 18.08 -6.27 3.81
C LYS A 362 18.67 -7.42 3.00
N LEU A 363 19.98 -7.44 2.78
CA LEU A 363 20.68 -8.53 2.06
C LEU A 363 20.50 -9.89 2.72
N GLN A 364 20.61 -9.98 4.05
CA GLN A 364 20.39 -11.22 4.81
C GLN A 364 18.99 -11.83 4.62
N ARG A 365 18.01 -10.99 4.27
CA ARG A 365 16.61 -11.38 4.05
C ARG A 365 16.24 -11.43 2.58
N ALA A 366 17.07 -10.86 1.71
CA ALA A 366 16.85 -10.82 0.29
C ALA A 366 16.96 -12.24 -0.26
N ARG A 367 16.05 -12.56 -1.17
CA ARG A 367 16.09 -13.84 -1.88
C ARG A 367 16.96 -13.64 -3.13
N HIS A 368 17.59 -14.72 -3.59
CA HIS A 368 18.26 -14.72 -4.89
C HIS A 368 17.27 -14.93 -6.03
N ASP A 369 16.23 -15.74 -5.78
CA ASP A 369 15.21 -16.09 -6.77
C ASP A 369 13.79 -15.87 -6.22
N ALA A 370 12.84 -15.69 -7.12
CA ALA A 370 11.43 -15.69 -6.77
C ALA A 370 10.98 -17.14 -6.48
N THR A 371 10.21 -17.34 -5.42
CA THR A 371 9.73 -18.69 -5.07
C THR A 371 8.82 -19.25 -6.16
N PHE A 372 9.20 -20.42 -6.68
CA PHE A 372 8.37 -21.20 -7.58
C PHE A 372 7.28 -21.94 -6.79
N THR A 373 6.03 -21.84 -7.21
CA THR A 373 4.88 -22.47 -6.54
C THR A 373 3.94 -23.02 -7.60
N LEU A 374 3.75 -24.34 -7.58
CA LEU A 374 2.80 -25.01 -8.46
C LEU A 374 1.35 -24.71 -8.05
N PRO A 375 0.42 -24.67 -9.00
CA PRO A 375 -0.99 -24.59 -8.70
C PRO A 375 -1.45 -25.89 -8.04
N ASP A 376 -2.36 -25.73 -7.08
CA ASP A 376 -2.95 -26.81 -6.33
C ASP A 376 -4.45 -26.49 -6.15
N PRO A 377 -5.37 -27.46 -6.31
CA PRO A 377 -6.81 -27.20 -6.21
C PRO A 377 -7.27 -26.55 -4.89
N VAL A 378 -6.52 -26.71 -3.79
CA VAL A 378 -6.87 -26.26 -2.43
C VAL A 378 -5.99 -25.10 -1.98
N GLU A 379 -4.67 -25.28 -1.99
CA GLU A 379 -3.70 -24.35 -1.42
C GLU A 379 -3.39 -23.18 -2.34
N HIS A 380 -3.20 -23.46 -3.63
CA HIS A 380 -2.82 -22.47 -4.65
C HIS A 380 -3.75 -22.50 -5.88
N PRO A 381 -5.08 -22.36 -5.69
CA PRO A 381 -6.04 -22.60 -6.75
C PRO A 381 -5.97 -21.52 -7.84
N LEU A 382 -5.92 -22.00 -9.07
CA LEU A 382 -6.35 -21.28 -10.26
C LEU A 382 -7.79 -21.66 -10.59
N TRP A 383 -8.46 -20.82 -11.35
CA TRP A 383 -9.91 -20.92 -11.56
C TRP A 383 -10.19 -21.31 -13.00
N ILE A 384 -11.17 -22.20 -13.19
CA ILE A 384 -11.68 -22.58 -14.51
C ILE A 384 -12.20 -21.32 -15.21
N ARG A 385 -11.79 -21.07 -16.46
CA ARG A 385 -12.16 -19.88 -17.23
C ARG A 385 -13.16 -20.24 -18.32
N PHE A 386 -14.15 -19.40 -18.52
CA PHE A 386 -15.07 -19.50 -19.64
C PHE A 386 -14.95 -18.23 -20.47
N ASP A 387 -14.84 -18.34 -21.79
CA ASP A 387 -14.91 -17.18 -22.65
C ASP A 387 -16.36 -16.71 -22.81
N ALA A 388 -16.54 -15.43 -23.16
CA ALA A 388 -17.81 -15.03 -23.78
C ALA A 388 -18.03 -15.83 -25.08
N ARG A 389 -19.29 -16.05 -25.44
CA ARG A 389 -19.68 -16.78 -26.65
C ARG A 389 -18.90 -16.30 -27.89
N GLY A 390 -18.34 -17.24 -28.64
CA GLY A 390 -17.43 -16.96 -29.77
C GLY A 390 -15.95 -16.84 -29.38
N GLY A 391 -15.59 -17.19 -28.15
CA GLY A 391 -14.22 -17.30 -27.67
C GLY A 391 -13.44 -18.50 -28.22
N ASN A 392 -12.28 -18.77 -27.60
CA ASN A 392 -11.30 -19.75 -28.06
C ASN A 392 -11.13 -20.95 -27.11
N ILE A 393 -11.67 -20.83 -25.90
CA ILE A 393 -11.85 -21.94 -24.95
C ILE A 393 -13.35 -22.26 -24.83
N HIS A 394 -13.74 -23.06 -23.83
CA HIS A 394 -15.15 -23.28 -23.53
C HIS A 394 -15.84 -21.97 -23.15
N ASP A 395 -17.10 -21.79 -23.55
CA ASP A 395 -17.88 -20.57 -23.33
C ASP A 395 -19.05 -20.77 -22.36
N TYR A 396 -19.73 -19.67 -22.04
CA TYR A 396 -20.92 -19.64 -21.19
C TYR A 396 -21.97 -18.66 -21.76
N GLU A 397 -23.22 -18.88 -21.39
CA GLU A 397 -24.35 -17.99 -21.68
C GLU A 397 -25.12 -17.67 -20.39
N ILE A 398 -25.52 -16.40 -20.21
CA ILE A 398 -26.42 -16.02 -19.12
C ILE A 398 -27.79 -15.73 -19.72
N SER A 399 -28.81 -16.40 -19.20
CA SER A 399 -30.21 -16.17 -19.56
C SER A 399 -31.03 -15.80 -18.34
N GLN A 400 -32.19 -15.21 -18.58
CA GLN A 400 -33.14 -14.88 -17.53
C GLN A 400 -34.42 -15.68 -17.76
N ASN A 401 -34.79 -16.52 -16.80
CA ASN A 401 -36.05 -17.24 -16.79
C ASN A 401 -36.97 -16.62 -15.72
N GLY A 402 -37.97 -15.84 -16.16
CA GLY A 402 -38.80 -15.03 -15.26
C GLY A 402 -37.98 -14.03 -14.45
N LYS A 403 -37.96 -14.18 -13.12
CA LYS A 403 -37.18 -13.32 -12.19
C LYS A 403 -35.79 -13.88 -11.85
N GLN A 404 -35.46 -15.09 -12.30
CA GLN A 404 -34.24 -15.80 -11.92
C GLN A 404 -33.24 -15.84 -13.08
N TYR A 405 -32.00 -15.47 -12.79
CA TYR A 405 -30.89 -15.62 -13.74
C TYR A 405 -30.36 -17.06 -13.71
N GLN A 406 -29.94 -17.56 -14.86
CA GLN A 406 -29.30 -18.85 -15.01
C GLN A 406 -28.05 -18.68 -15.88
N VAL A 407 -27.06 -19.54 -15.66
CA VAL A 407 -25.87 -19.65 -16.51
C VAL A 407 -25.85 -21.04 -17.14
N THR A 408 -25.60 -21.11 -18.44
CA THR A 408 -25.34 -22.35 -19.15
C THR A 408 -23.85 -22.42 -19.48
N PHE A 409 -23.17 -23.40 -18.92
CA PHE A 409 -21.78 -23.69 -19.26
C PHE A 409 -21.75 -24.65 -20.46
N SER A 410 -20.99 -24.30 -21.50
CA SER A 410 -20.88 -25.17 -22.68
C SER A 410 -20.35 -26.55 -22.36
N ARG A 411 -19.41 -26.66 -21.40
CA ARG A 411 -18.73 -27.90 -21.01
C ARG A 411 -18.42 -27.92 -19.52
N LEU A 412 -18.76 -29.01 -18.84
CA LEU A 412 -18.36 -29.32 -17.47
C LEU A 412 -18.17 -30.83 -17.31
N LEU A 413 -17.36 -31.24 -16.33
CA LEU A 413 -17.32 -32.64 -15.93
C LEU A 413 -18.54 -32.97 -15.07
N TRP A 414 -19.10 -34.16 -15.27
CA TRP A 414 -20.28 -34.65 -14.56
C TRP A 414 -20.06 -36.10 -14.09
N PRO A 415 -20.52 -36.49 -12.88
CA PRO A 415 -20.43 -37.87 -12.44
C PRO A 415 -21.54 -38.73 -13.07
N GLU A 416 -21.19 -39.91 -13.59
CA GLU A 416 -22.14 -40.89 -14.18
C GLU A 416 -21.65 -42.32 -13.91
N ASN A 417 -22.47 -43.14 -13.23
CA ASN A 417 -22.20 -44.56 -12.94
C ASN A 417 -20.76 -44.85 -12.47
N GLU A 418 -20.33 -44.16 -11.40
CA GLU A 418 -18.98 -44.24 -10.80
C GLU A 418 -17.82 -43.72 -11.67
N THR A 419 -18.11 -43.26 -12.90
CA THR A 419 -17.15 -42.62 -13.81
C THR A 419 -17.42 -41.12 -13.94
N TRP A 420 -16.56 -40.42 -14.68
CA TRP A 420 -16.73 -39.00 -15.01
C TRP A 420 -16.91 -38.84 -16.52
N VAL A 421 -17.85 -37.99 -16.92
CA VAL A 421 -18.12 -37.69 -18.32
C VAL A 421 -17.96 -36.18 -18.58
N GLU A 422 -17.47 -35.80 -19.75
CA GLU A 422 -17.55 -34.42 -20.21
C GLU A 422 -18.98 -34.17 -20.75
N ARG A 423 -19.72 -33.30 -20.08
CA ARG A 423 -21.12 -33.00 -20.40
C ARG A 423 -21.26 -31.62 -21.05
N GLU A 424 -22.07 -31.54 -22.09
CA GLU A 424 -22.40 -30.27 -22.76
C GLU A 424 -23.59 -29.56 -22.12
N ASN A 425 -23.61 -28.22 -22.24
CA ASN A 425 -24.75 -27.36 -21.91
C ASN A 425 -25.33 -27.55 -20.50
N VAL A 426 -24.48 -27.49 -19.48
CA VAL A 426 -24.89 -27.63 -18.08
C VAL A 426 -25.43 -26.30 -17.56
N THR A 427 -26.73 -26.25 -17.30
CA THR A 427 -27.43 -25.06 -16.78
C THR A 427 -27.45 -25.04 -15.26
N VAL A 428 -27.07 -23.90 -14.67
CA VAL A 428 -27.05 -23.68 -13.23
C VAL A 428 -27.75 -22.37 -12.90
N ALA A 429 -28.65 -22.40 -11.92
CA ALA A 429 -29.30 -21.20 -11.42
C ALA A 429 -28.30 -20.26 -10.71
N ILE A 430 -28.45 -18.96 -10.92
CA ILE A 430 -27.71 -17.92 -10.21
C ILE A 430 -28.53 -17.46 -9.00
N GLY A 431 -27.89 -17.43 -7.83
CA GLY A 431 -28.49 -16.97 -6.59
C GLY A 431 -28.80 -15.47 -6.63
N ALA A 432 -29.83 -15.06 -5.89
CA ALA A 432 -30.27 -13.67 -5.87
C ALA A 432 -29.12 -12.70 -5.49
N SER A 433 -28.76 -11.82 -6.43
CA SER A 433 -27.75 -10.77 -6.24
C SER A 433 -28.39 -9.41 -6.48
N GLN A 434 -28.43 -8.57 -5.43
CA GLN A 434 -28.92 -7.19 -5.56
C GLN A 434 -28.03 -6.36 -6.48
N GLN A 435 -26.71 -6.63 -6.50
CA GLN A 435 -25.79 -5.93 -7.39
C GLN A 435 -26.13 -6.23 -8.86
N LEU A 436 -26.25 -7.51 -9.22
CA LEU A 436 -26.59 -7.90 -10.59
C LEU A 436 -27.96 -7.34 -10.98
N LYS A 437 -28.98 -7.53 -10.13
CA LYS A 437 -30.36 -7.09 -10.40
C LYS A 437 -30.49 -5.58 -10.60
N ARG A 438 -29.75 -4.78 -9.83
CA ARG A 438 -29.85 -3.31 -9.87
C ARG A 438 -29.02 -2.70 -10.99
N GLN A 439 -27.91 -3.34 -11.35
CA GLN A 439 -26.90 -2.73 -12.23
C GLN A 439 -26.82 -3.34 -13.61
N ILE A 440 -27.29 -4.57 -13.85
CA ILE A 440 -27.14 -5.23 -15.15
C ILE A 440 -28.50 -5.62 -15.71
N ARG A 441 -28.76 -5.19 -16.94
CA ARG A 441 -29.82 -5.71 -17.80
C ARG A 441 -29.18 -6.39 -19.01
N LEU A 442 -29.62 -7.60 -19.31
CA LEU A 442 -29.16 -8.35 -20.48
C LEU A 442 -29.94 -7.91 -21.71
N ASP A 443 -29.24 -7.68 -22.82
CA ASP A 443 -29.83 -7.35 -24.12
C ASP A 443 -29.43 -8.44 -25.16
N GLY A 444 -29.66 -8.17 -26.45
CA GLY A 444 -29.30 -9.07 -27.55
C GLY A 444 -27.79 -9.25 -27.76
N TYR A 445 -27.40 -9.77 -28.91
CA TYR A 445 -25.99 -10.09 -29.22
C TYR A 445 -25.36 -9.05 -30.17
N ALA A 446 -24.06 -8.76 -29.99
CA ALA A 446 -23.20 -8.10 -30.98
C ALA A 446 -21.91 -8.89 -31.16
N ASP A 447 -21.53 -9.17 -32.40
CA ASP A 447 -20.33 -9.95 -32.73
C ASP A 447 -20.20 -11.23 -31.88
N LYS A 448 -21.33 -11.94 -31.72
CA LYS A 448 -21.52 -13.15 -30.90
C LYS A 448 -21.43 -12.95 -29.37
N LYS A 449 -21.02 -11.77 -28.87
CA LYS A 449 -21.03 -11.44 -27.44
C LYS A 449 -22.39 -10.90 -26.99
N GLN A 450 -22.78 -11.22 -25.76
CA GLN A 450 -24.03 -10.73 -25.18
C GLN A 450 -23.88 -9.27 -24.74
N LYS A 451 -24.74 -8.39 -25.25
CA LYS A 451 -24.80 -6.98 -24.84
C LYS A 451 -25.45 -6.85 -23.47
N VAL A 452 -25.03 -5.84 -22.73
CA VAL A 452 -25.64 -5.46 -21.46
C VAL A 452 -25.83 -3.95 -21.35
N ARG A 453 -26.87 -3.55 -20.63
CA ARG A 453 -27.02 -2.20 -20.09
C ARG A 453 -26.59 -2.20 -18.63
N TYR A 454 -25.53 -1.44 -18.33
CA TYR A 454 -25.04 -1.19 -16.99
C TYR A 454 -25.69 0.06 -16.42
N ARG A 455 -26.38 -0.03 -15.29
CA ARG A 455 -26.89 1.14 -14.55
C ARG A 455 -26.05 1.37 -13.30
N ASP A 456 -25.41 2.54 -13.22
CA ASP A 456 -24.76 2.94 -11.98
C ASP A 456 -25.82 3.24 -10.92
N TYR A 457 -25.69 2.63 -9.74
CA TYR A 457 -26.71 2.76 -8.69
C TYR A 457 -26.70 4.16 -8.06
N SER A 458 -25.53 4.81 -8.01
CA SER A 458 -25.38 6.10 -7.33
C SER A 458 -25.78 7.25 -8.26
N SER A 459 -25.27 7.31 -9.48
CA SER A 459 -25.62 8.38 -10.43
C SER A 459 -26.92 8.14 -11.19
N GLY A 460 -27.38 6.89 -11.27
CA GLY A 460 -28.54 6.49 -12.06
C GLY A 460 -28.27 6.37 -13.55
N ILE A 461 -27.07 6.70 -14.02
CA ILE A 461 -26.66 6.68 -15.44
C ILE A 461 -26.66 5.26 -15.97
N GLU A 462 -27.23 5.11 -17.16
CA GLU A 462 -27.17 3.87 -17.94
C GLU A 462 -26.06 3.96 -19.01
N LEU A 463 -25.19 2.95 -19.03
CA LEU A 463 -24.09 2.77 -19.97
C LEU A 463 -24.27 1.43 -20.71
N THR A 464 -23.72 1.34 -21.91
CA THR A 464 -23.68 0.10 -22.71
C THR A 464 -22.44 -0.72 -22.38
N GLY A 465 -22.48 -2.01 -22.69
CA GLY A 465 -21.33 -2.90 -22.53
C GLY A 465 -21.59 -4.28 -23.10
N VAL A 466 -20.61 -5.16 -22.92
CA VAL A 466 -20.70 -6.57 -23.32
C VAL A 466 -20.17 -7.49 -22.23
N LEU A 467 -20.71 -8.70 -22.15
CA LEU A 467 -20.13 -9.74 -21.31
C LEU A 467 -18.76 -10.16 -21.85
N GLY A 468 -17.79 -10.22 -20.94
CA GLY A 468 -16.44 -10.74 -21.18
C GLY A 468 -16.31 -12.19 -20.70
N GLY A 469 -15.07 -12.61 -20.42
CA GLY A 469 -14.83 -13.93 -19.84
C GLY A 469 -15.41 -14.08 -18.42
N ALA A 470 -15.65 -15.30 -17.99
CA ALA A 470 -16.06 -15.63 -16.64
C ALA A 470 -15.12 -16.66 -16.02
N LYS A 471 -15.19 -16.83 -14.69
CA LYS A 471 -14.46 -17.89 -13.99
C LYS A 471 -15.21 -18.44 -12.79
N ILE A 472 -15.12 -19.74 -12.57
CA ILE A 472 -15.72 -20.41 -11.42
C ILE A 472 -14.76 -20.32 -10.23
N GLN A 473 -15.23 -19.80 -9.09
CA GLN A 473 -14.42 -19.57 -7.90
C GLN A 473 -15.05 -20.22 -6.68
N PHE A 474 -14.20 -20.78 -5.82
CA PHE A 474 -14.59 -21.37 -4.55
C PHE A 474 -14.14 -20.49 -3.37
N ASP A 475 -14.74 -20.69 -2.21
CA ASP A 475 -14.25 -20.07 -0.97
C ASP A 475 -12.98 -20.79 -0.50
N ARG A 476 -11.81 -20.12 -0.63
CA ARG A 476 -10.52 -20.69 -0.24
C ARG A 476 -10.44 -21.12 1.23
N ARG A 477 -11.15 -20.44 2.14
CA ARG A 477 -11.16 -20.84 3.55
C ARG A 477 -11.92 -22.14 3.74
N HIS A 478 -13.01 -22.30 3.00
CA HIS A 478 -13.78 -23.54 2.98
C HIS A 478 -12.96 -24.69 2.37
N LEU A 479 -12.27 -24.45 1.25
CA LEU A 479 -11.40 -25.46 0.61
C LEU A 479 -10.40 -26.05 1.61
N ARG A 480 -9.67 -25.20 2.34
CA ARG A 480 -8.70 -25.65 3.34
C ARG A 480 -9.34 -26.40 4.50
N LYS A 481 -10.49 -25.92 4.99
CA LYS A 481 -11.19 -26.53 6.14
C LYS A 481 -11.82 -27.88 5.80
N ALA A 482 -12.27 -28.05 4.56
CA ALA A 482 -13.04 -29.21 4.11
C ALA A 482 -12.26 -30.11 3.15
N SER A 483 -10.93 -29.98 3.07
CA SER A 483 -10.06 -30.64 2.08
C SER A 483 -10.41 -32.12 1.84
N ASN A 484 -10.64 -32.87 2.92
CA ASN A 484 -10.90 -34.31 2.88
C ASN A 484 -12.33 -34.70 2.43
N ARG A 485 -13.23 -33.72 2.24
CA ARG A 485 -14.63 -33.95 1.87
C ARG A 485 -15.03 -33.24 0.57
N LEU A 486 -14.08 -32.59 -0.11
CA LEU A 486 -14.37 -31.82 -1.34
C LEU A 486 -14.83 -32.74 -2.47
N ALA A 487 -14.24 -33.94 -2.58
CA ALA A 487 -14.63 -34.95 -3.57
C ALA A 487 -16.08 -35.46 -3.38
N ASP A 488 -16.58 -35.43 -2.15
CA ASP A 488 -17.96 -35.80 -1.79
C ASP A 488 -18.96 -34.69 -2.10
N GLY A 489 -18.52 -33.55 -2.64
CA GLY A 489 -19.36 -32.41 -2.95
C GLY A 489 -19.55 -31.42 -1.79
N GLU A 490 -18.77 -31.52 -0.71
CA GLU A 490 -18.72 -30.50 0.37
C GLU A 490 -17.83 -29.31 -0.02
N THR A 491 -18.11 -28.71 -1.17
CA THR A 491 -17.30 -27.63 -1.78
C THR A 491 -17.52 -26.26 -1.15
N GLY A 492 -18.53 -26.13 -0.28
CA GLY A 492 -18.98 -24.84 0.23
C GLY A 492 -19.62 -23.97 -0.87
N PRO A 493 -19.70 -22.65 -0.67
CA PRO A 493 -20.24 -21.74 -1.67
C PRO A 493 -19.38 -21.69 -2.95
N VAL A 494 -20.04 -21.88 -4.10
CA VAL A 494 -19.44 -21.72 -5.43
C VAL A 494 -19.94 -20.43 -6.08
N TYR A 495 -19.04 -19.72 -6.74
CA TYR A 495 -19.31 -18.43 -7.36
C TYR A 495 -18.91 -18.43 -8.83
N LEU A 496 -19.69 -17.75 -9.66
CA LEU A 496 -19.28 -17.34 -10.99
C LEU A 496 -18.85 -15.87 -10.93
N ASN A 497 -17.62 -15.60 -11.35
CA ASN A 497 -17.11 -14.25 -11.49
C ASN A 497 -17.16 -13.86 -12.97
N VAL A 498 -18.11 -13.01 -13.31
CA VAL A 498 -18.40 -12.56 -14.68
C VAL A 498 -17.68 -11.23 -14.92
N VAL A 499 -16.91 -11.15 -15.99
CA VAL A 499 -16.34 -9.89 -16.46
C VAL A 499 -17.34 -9.18 -17.36
N VAL A 500 -17.46 -7.87 -17.20
CA VAL A 500 -18.28 -7.00 -18.04
C VAL A 500 -17.39 -5.86 -18.54
N ASP A 501 -17.29 -5.74 -19.86
CA ASP A 501 -16.60 -4.64 -20.52
C ASP A 501 -17.62 -3.52 -20.74
N ILE A 502 -17.50 -2.43 -20.00
CA ILE A 502 -18.44 -1.30 -20.03
C ILE A 502 -17.87 -0.22 -20.92
N GLU A 503 -18.70 0.38 -21.78
CA GLU A 503 -18.36 1.57 -22.55
C GLU A 503 -18.49 2.79 -21.62
N PRO A 504 -17.39 3.56 -21.41
CA PRO A 504 -17.44 4.69 -20.51
C PRO A 504 -18.23 5.85 -21.15
N PHE A 505 -18.81 6.71 -20.31
CA PHE A 505 -19.52 7.92 -20.75
C PHE A 505 -18.63 8.79 -21.66
N LEU A 506 -17.37 9.01 -21.28
CA LEU A 506 -16.34 9.57 -22.16
C LEU A 506 -15.28 8.52 -22.49
N ALA A 507 -15.01 8.35 -23.78
CA ALA A 507 -14.02 7.40 -24.27
C ALA A 507 -12.62 7.67 -23.70
N MET A 508 -11.97 6.60 -23.23
CA MET A 508 -10.58 6.63 -22.77
C MET A 508 -9.75 5.52 -23.39
N ARG A 509 -8.51 5.87 -23.75
CA ARG A 509 -7.52 4.95 -24.30
C ARG A 509 -6.18 5.16 -23.60
N ASN A 510 -5.59 4.09 -23.09
CA ASN A 510 -4.34 4.12 -22.31
C ASN A 510 -4.38 5.15 -21.17
N GLY A 511 -5.54 5.28 -20.52
CA GLY A 511 -5.77 6.23 -19.43
C GLY A 511 -6.00 7.69 -19.84
N ARG A 512 -5.96 8.02 -21.14
CA ARG A 512 -6.21 9.38 -21.63
C ARG A 512 -7.62 9.51 -22.18
N LEU A 513 -8.27 10.62 -21.87
CA LEU A 513 -9.52 11.02 -22.52
C LEU A 513 -9.30 11.19 -24.03
N GLN A 514 -10.27 10.76 -24.82
CA GLN A 514 -10.26 10.93 -26.28
C GLN A 514 -10.93 12.23 -26.72
N THR A 515 -11.51 12.99 -25.78
CA THR A 515 -12.03 14.34 -25.99
C THR A 515 -10.89 15.38 -26.02
N PRO A 516 -11.12 16.60 -26.52
CA PRO A 516 -10.07 17.62 -26.61
C PRO A 516 -9.41 17.97 -25.26
N ILE A 517 -10.15 17.93 -24.14
CA ILE A 517 -9.57 18.11 -22.80
C ILE A 517 -8.50 17.04 -22.47
N GLY A 518 -8.56 15.86 -23.07
CA GLY A 518 -7.52 14.84 -22.94
C GLY A 518 -6.17 15.26 -23.52
N GLN A 519 -6.14 16.19 -24.48
CA GLN A 519 -4.91 16.74 -25.05
C GLN A 519 -4.26 17.80 -24.16
N VAL A 520 -5.08 18.45 -23.32
CA VAL A 520 -4.65 19.47 -22.34
C VAL A 520 -3.84 18.82 -21.22
N LEU A 521 -4.18 17.60 -20.80
CA LEU A 521 -3.61 16.95 -19.63
C LEU A 521 -2.32 16.17 -19.94
N GLN A 522 -1.34 16.26 -19.05
CA GLN A 522 -0.12 15.46 -19.09
C GLN A 522 -0.30 14.21 -18.23
N VAL A 523 -0.33 13.02 -18.85
CA VAL A 523 -0.60 11.74 -18.16
C VAL A 523 0.62 10.83 -18.16
N ASN A 524 1.02 10.39 -16.97
CA ASN A 524 2.02 9.35 -16.71
C ASN A 524 1.33 7.98 -16.50
N THR A 525 1.79 6.94 -17.19
CA THR A 525 1.18 5.60 -17.19
C THR A 525 2.04 4.51 -16.54
N LYS A 526 3.15 4.86 -15.86
CA LYS A 526 4.12 3.88 -15.32
C LYS A 526 3.53 2.90 -14.28
N ASP A 527 2.66 3.38 -13.40
CA ASP A 527 1.97 2.54 -12.40
C ASP A 527 0.51 2.30 -12.78
N TRP A 528 -0.26 3.39 -12.78
CA TRP A 528 -1.59 3.51 -13.36
C TRP A 528 -1.72 4.96 -13.86
N PRO A 529 -2.65 5.26 -14.79
CA PRO A 529 -2.70 6.57 -15.44
C PRO A 529 -2.96 7.71 -14.45
N LYS A 530 -1.98 8.59 -14.29
CA LYS A 530 -2.04 9.74 -13.40
C LYS A 530 -1.73 11.01 -14.16
N VAL A 531 -2.54 12.04 -13.95
CA VAL A 531 -2.22 13.37 -14.44
C VAL A 531 -1.14 14.00 -13.55
N THR A 532 -0.09 14.52 -14.17
CA THR A 532 1.03 15.20 -13.48
C THR A 532 1.06 16.70 -13.73
N GLY A 533 0.27 17.19 -14.69
CA GLY A 533 0.24 18.59 -15.10
C GLY A 533 -0.69 18.82 -16.28
N TYR A 534 -0.59 20.00 -16.88
CA TYR A 534 -1.36 20.41 -18.05
C TYR A 534 -0.49 21.23 -19.01
N LYS A 535 -0.93 21.35 -20.25
CA LYS A 535 -0.26 22.14 -21.28
C LYS A 535 -0.98 23.49 -21.47
N PRO A 536 -0.28 24.64 -21.28
CA PRO A 536 -0.91 25.96 -21.30
C PRO A 536 -1.62 26.31 -22.61
N ALA A 537 -0.99 26.05 -23.77
CA ALA A 537 -1.55 26.43 -25.08
C ALA A 537 -2.86 25.69 -25.38
N GLU A 538 -2.87 24.37 -25.17
CA GLU A 538 -4.07 23.55 -25.33
C GLU A 538 -5.16 23.93 -24.33
N LEU A 539 -4.81 24.32 -23.10
CA LEU A 539 -5.78 24.80 -22.11
C LEU A 539 -6.48 26.09 -22.56
N ILE A 540 -5.73 27.05 -23.10
CA ILE A 540 -6.30 28.30 -23.64
C ILE A 540 -7.29 27.98 -24.75
N SER A 541 -6.86 27.18 -25.73
CA SER A 541 -7.71 26.78 -26.86
C SER A 541 -8.97 26.03 -26.40
N TRP A 542 -8.83 25.11 -25.44
CA TRP A 542 -9.98 24.42 -24.84
C TRP A 542 -10.96 25.39 -24.20
N ILE A 543 -10.51 26.29 -23.32
CA ILE A 543 -11.41 27.23 -22.62
C ILE A 543 -12.04 28.24 -23.58
N GLN A 544 -11.37 28.58 -24.68
CA GLN A 544 -11.90 29.45 -25.74
C GLN A 544 -13.04 28.77 -26.53
N ASN A 545 -12.87 27.48 -26.84
CA ASN A 545 -13.78 26.72 -27.69
C ASN A 545 -14.82 25.89 -26.92
N SER A 546 -14.63 25.73 -25.61
CA SER A 546 -15.49 24.89 -24.79
C SER A 546 -16.88 25.51 -24.66
N PRO A 547 -17.95 24.69 -24.71
CA PRO A 547 -19.28 25.15 -24.35
C PRO A 547 -19.34 25.62 -22.89
N LEU A 548 -20.29 26.51 -22.60
CA LEU A 548 -20.63 26.89 -21.22
C LEU A 548 -21.29 25.69 -20.52
N ALA A 549 -20.87 25.41 -19.30
CA ALA A 549 -21.51 24.37 -18.49
C ALA A 549 -22.89 24.87 -18.04
N VAL A 550 -23.95 24.37 -18.67
CA VAL A 550 -25.34 24.64 -18.28
C VAL A 550 -25.89 23.42 -17.54
N GLY A 551 -26.43 23.64 -16.33
CA GLY A 551 -27.03 22.58 -15.51
C GLY A 551 -26.08 21.97 -14.46
N THR A 552 -26.38 20.74 -14.06
CA THR A 552 -25.70 20.00 -12.98
C THR A 552 -25.39 18.57 -13.40
N GLY A 553 -24.62 17.84 -12.59
CA GLY A 553 -24.39 16.42 -12.79
C GLY A 553 -23.42 16.10 -13.92
N VAL A 554 -23.42 14.83 -14.34
CA VAL A 554 -22.44 14.27 -15.28
C VAL A 554 -22.52 14.91 -16.66
N ASN A 555 -23.68 15.37 -17.09
CA ASN A 555 -23.86 16.00 -18.40
C ASN A 555 -23.00 17.27 -18.60
N THR A 556 -22.53 17.88 -17.51
CA THR A 556 -21.65 19.05 -17.57
C THR A 556 -20.16 18.71 -17.75
N ILE A 557 -19.79 17.43 -17.76
CA ILE A 557 -18.37 16.98 -17.78
C ILE A 557 -17.65 17.35 -19.09
N GLU A 558 -18.37 17.54 -20.19
CA GLU A 558 -17.80 17.93 -21.48
C GLU A 558 -17.57 19.44 -21.62
N ALA A 559 -18.02 20.23 -20.64
CA ALA A 559 -18.00 21.69 -20.68
C ALA A 559 -17.09 22.29 -19.60
N GLY A 560 -16.27 23.25 -19.98
CA GLY A 560 -15.33 24.00 -19.13
C GLY A 560 -14.19 23.13 -18.60
N MET A 561 -13.55 23.60 -17.53
CA MET A 561 -12.60 22.80 -16.77
C MET A 561 -12.76 23.08 -15.28
N ARG A 562 -13.09 22.02 -14.54
CA ARG A 562 -13.22 22.02 -13.08
C ARG A 562 -12.39 20.91 -12.49
N VAL A 563 -11.68 21.26 -11.43
CA VAL A 563 -10.76 20.36 -10.75
C VAL A 563 -11.14 20.29 -9.28
N MET A 564 -11.28 19.08 -8.75
CA MET A 564 -11.46 18.82 -7.33
C MET A 564 -10.14 18.37 -6.73
N SER A 565 -9.66 19.04 -5.69
CA SER A 565 -8.52 18.59 -4.90
C SER A 565 -8.96 17.88 -3.64
N VAL A 566 -8.16 16.94 -3.16
CA VAL A 566 -8.46 16.05 -2.04
C VAL A 566 -7.25 15.96 -1.11
N ASP A 567 -7.45 16.40 0.13
CA ASP A 567 -6.58 16.12 1.27
C ASP A 567 -7.19 14.96 2.05
N LEU A 568 -6.46 13.86 2.19
CA LEU A 568 -6.98 12.68 2.86
C LEU A 568 -6.80 12.86 4.37
N GLY A 569 -7.89 12.70 5.10
CA GLY A 569 -7.91 12.91 6.54
C GLY A 569 -8.02 11.61 7.33
N GLN A 570 -7.86 11.75 8.63
CA GLN A 570 -8.10 10.65 9.58
C GLN A 570 -9.27 10.92 10.53
N ARG A 571 -9.61 12.19 10.74
CA ARG A 571 -10.78 12.63 11.53
C ARG A 571 -12.03 12.69 10.65
N SER A 572 -11.89 13.31 9.48
CA SER A 572 -12.83 13.20 8.36
C SER A 572 -12.17 12.36 7.27
N ALA A 573 -12.95 11.61 6.49
CA ALA A 573 -12.44 10.79 5.41
C ALA A 573 -11.62 11.61 4.39
N ALA A 574 -12.11 12.79 4.01
CA ALA A 574 -11.36 13.71 3.15
C ALA A 574 -11.81 15.18 3.33
N ALA A 575 -10.92 16.12 3.08
CA ALA A 575 -11.26 17.51 2.81
C ALA A 575 -11.10 17.77 1.31
N VAL A 576 -12.10 18.39 0.67
CA VAL A 576 -12.03 18.68 -0.76
C VAL A 576 -12.22 20.15 -1.07
N SER A 577 -11.59 20.60 -2.15
CA SER A 577 -11.75 21.96 -2.68
C SER A 577 -11.86 21.94 -4.20
N ILE A 578 -12.90 22.60 -4.73
CA ILE A 578 -13.25 22.63 -6.15
C ILE A 578 -13.00 24.01 -6.73
N PHE A 579 -12.30 24.03 -7.87
CA PHE A 579 -11.98 25.24 -8.63
C PHE A 579 -12.43 25.10 -10.08
N GLU A 580 -12.80 26.21 -10.68
CA GLU A 580 -13.21 26.32 -12.09
C GLU A 580 -12.33 27.30 -12.84
N VAL A 581 -11.94 26.92 -14.06
CA VAL A 581 -11.15 27.79 -14.94
C VAL A 581 -12.05 28.83 -15.61
N MET A 582 -11.72 30.11 -15.41
CA MET A 582 -12.44 31.27 -15.92
C MET A 582 -11.51 32.16 -16.75
N ARG A 583 -12.06 32.82 -17.77
CA ARG A 583 -11.34 33.77 -18.61
C ARG A 583 -11.10 35.10 -17.91
N GLN A 584 -12.05 35.53 -17.09
CA GLN A 584 -12.02 36.81 -16.40
C GLN A 584 -11.62 36.63 -14.95
N LYS A 585 -10.86 37.60 -14.45
CA LYS A 585 -10.55 37.71 -13.03
C LYS A 585 -11.84 37.95 -12.23
N PRO A 586 -12.04 37.32 -11.07
CA PRO A 586 -13.21 37.60 -10.22
C PRO A 586 -13.29 39.07 -9.81
N ALA A 587 -14.49 39.66 -9.83
CA ALA A 587 -14.73 41.03 -9.38
C ALA A 587 -14.47 41.20 -7.86
N GLU A 588 -14.88 40.21 -7.07
CA GLU A 588 -14.74 40.15 -5.61
C GLU A 588 -13.33 39.73 -5.15
N GLN A 589 -12.31 40.50 -5.51
CA GLN A 589 -10.90 40.09 -5.32
C GLN A 589 -10.49 39.91 -3.85
N GLU A 590 -11.10 40.66 -2.94
CA GLU A 590 -10.74 40.62 -1.52
C GLU A 590 -11.30 39.38 -0.80
N THR A 591 -12.48 38.92 -1.18
CA THR A 591 -13.19 37.83 -0.51
C THR A 591 -13.06 36.49 -1.25
N LYS A 592 -12.98 36.52 -2.59
CA LYS A 592 -12.95 35.30 -3.41
C LYS A 592 -11.53 34.74 -3.54
N LEU A 593 -11.37 33.45 -3.25
CA LEU A 593 -10.12 32.74 -3.51
C LEU A 593 -10.01 32.39 -5.00
N PHE A 594 -8.89 32.75 -5.64
CA PHE A 594 -8.57 32.36 -7.00
C PHE A 594 -7.05 32.31 -7.20
N TYR A 595 -6.62 31.59 -8.23
CA TYR A 595 -5.21 31.51 -8.63
C TYR A 595 -5.05 31.89 -10.10
N PRO A 596 -4.07 32.74 -10.46
CA PRO A 596 -3.70 32.92 -11.86
C PRO A 596 -3.10 31.62 -12.38
N ILE A 597 -3.50 31.22 -13.59
CA ILE A 597 -3.00 30.02 -14.25
C ILE A 597 -1.76 30.43 -15.07
N ALA A 598 -0.62 29.81 -14.75
CA ALA A 598 0.68 30.21 -15.27
C ALA A 598 0.70 30.30 -16.81
N VAL A 599 1.14 31.44 -17.35
CA VAL A 599 1.37 31.64 -18.79
C VAL A 599 0.09 31.53 -19.67
N THR A 600 -1.11 31.72 -19.10
CA THR A 600 -2.37 31.61 -19.88
C THR A 600 -3.29 32.83 -19.87
N GLY A 601 -3.13 33.74 -18.90
CA GLY A 601 -4.11 34.82 -18.66
C GLY A 601 -5.47 34.34 -18.10
N LEU A 602 -5.62 33.04 -17.82
CA LEU A 602 -6.80 32.44 -17.20
C LEU A 602 -6.70 32.41 -15.68
N TYR A 603 -7.82 32.16 -15.01
CA TYR A 603 -7.91 32.12 -13.55
C TYR A 603 -8.63 30.85 -13.09
N ALA A 604 -8.04 30.14 -12.13
CA ALA A 604 -8.72 29.08 -11.40
C ALA A 604 -9.45 29.69 -10.21
N VAL A 605 -10.78 29.73 -10.26
CA VAL A 605 -11.64 30.40 -9.27
C VAL A 605 -12.25 29.36 -8.33
N HIS A 606 -12.12 29.59 -7.02
CA HIS A 606 -12.71 28.71 -6.00
C HIS A 606 -14.23 28.73 -6.10
N ARG A 607 -14.84 27.53 -6.07
CA ARG A 607 -16.31 27.38 -6.07
C ARG A 607 -16.82 26.93 -4.71
N ARG A 608 -16.22 25.87 -4.16
CA ARG A 608 -16.62 25.30 -2.86
C ARG A 608 -15.51 24.48 -2.23
N SER A 609 -15.52 24.42 -0.90
CA SER A 609 -14.74 23.46 -0.12
C SER A 609 -15.66 22.78 0.88
N LEU A 610 -15.41 21.51 1.18
CA LEU A 610 -16.22 20.75 2.12
C LEU A 610 -15.41 19.64 2.79
N LEU A 611 -15.85 19.25 3.98
CA LEU A 611 -15.37 18.07 4.68
C LEU A 611 -16.28 16.90 4.33
N LEU A 612 -15.71 15.89 3.68
CA LEU A 612 -16.36 14.63 3.38
C LEU A 612 -16.18 13.68 4.55
N ARG A 613 -17.30 13.22 5.08
CA ARG A 613 -17.36 12.30 6.22
C ARG A 613 -18.07 11.03 5.82
N LEU A 614 -17.54 9.89 6.28
CA LEU A 614 -18.21 8.60 6.18
C LEU A 614 -19.15 8.39 7.39
N PRO A 615 -20.13 7.48 7.28
CA PRO A 615 -20.93 7.03 8.40
C PRO A 615 -20.09 6.72 9.64
N GLY A 616 -20.44 7.31 10.79
CA GLY A 616 -19.73 7.17 12.06
C GLY A 616 -18.55 8.13 12.28
N GLU A 617 -18.23 9.02 11.34
CA GLU A 617 -17.25 10.10 11.54
C GLU A 617 -17.90 11.41 12.05
N LYS A 618 -19.18 11.62 11.77
CA LYS A 618 -20.00 12.57 12.51
C LYS A 618 -20.47 11.88 13.79
N ILE A 619 -20.09 12.43 14.94
CA ILE A 619 -20.30 11.83 16.25
C ILE A 619 -21.09 12.86 17.08
N SER A 620 -22.17 12.42 17.72
CA SER A 620 -22.85 13.19 18.77
C SER A 620 -22.20 12.90 20.12
N ASP A 621 -22.40 13.79 21.10
CA ASP A 621 -21.83 13.64 22.44
C ASP A 621 -22.23 12.30 23.09
N GLU A 622 -23.48 11.86 22.89
CA GLU A 622 -23.98 10.56 23.34
C GLU A 622 -23.15 9.38 22.77
N ILE A 623 -22.90 9.38 21.46
CA ILE A 623 -22.11 8.32 20.81
C ILE A 623 -20.66 8.37 21.32
N GLU A 624 -20.11 9.56 21.52
CA GLU A 624 -18.75 9.73 22.06
C GLU A 624 -18.62 9.14 23.47
N GLN A 625 -19.59 9.42 24.36
CA GLN A 625 -19.62 8.84 25.70
C GLN A 625 -19.74 7.31 25.67
N GLN A 626 -20.61 6.75 24.84
CA GLN A 626 -20.72 5.30 24.68
C GLN A 626 -19.42 4.68 24.16
N ARG A 627 -18.71 5.33 23.23
CA ARG A 627 -17.37 4.89 22.79
C ARG A 627 -16.35 4.92 23.92
N LYS A 628 -16.38 5.95 24.79
CA LYS A 628 -15.51 6.06 25.98
C LYS A 628 -15.78 4.93 26.98
N ILE A 629 -17.04 4.63 27.30
CA ILE A 629 -17.43 3.51 28.18
C ILE A 629 -16.87 2.18 27.66
N ARG A 630 -16.99 1.92 26.35
CA ARG A 630 -16.44 0.69 25.73
C ARG A 630 -14.92 0.63 25.79
N ALA A 631 -14.25 1.75 25.55
CA ALA A 631 -12.80 1.85 25.64
C ALA A 631 -12.31 1.62 27.08
N HIS A 632 -13.04 2.15 28.06
CA HIS A 632 -12.79 1.96 29.50
C HIS A 632 -12.94 0.50 29.91
N ALA A 633 -14.06 -0.15 29.58
CA ALA A 633 -14.27 -1.58 29.87
C ALA A 633 -13.16 -2.47 29.30
N ARG A 634 -12.71 -2.19 28.06
CA ARG A 634 -11.56 -2.88 27.46
C ARG A 634 -10.25 -2.60 28.21
N SER A 635 -10.03 -1.35 28.62
CA SER A 635 -8.84 -0.93 29.38
C SER A 635 -8.75 -1.67 30.71
N LEU A 636 -9.87 -1.82 31.41
CA LEU A 636 -9.97 -2.55 32.68
C LEU A 636 -9.60 -4.03 32.52
N VAL A 637 -10.14 -4.71 31.50
CA VAL A 637 -9.78 -6.11 31.20
C VAL A 637 -8.29 -6.24 30.84
N ARG A 638 -7.78 -5.31 30.03
CA ARG A 638 -6.35 -5.27 29.67
C ARG A 638 -5.46 -5.07 30.88
N TYR A 639 -5.89 -4.23 31.82
CA TYR A 639 -5.17 -4.01 33.07
C TYR A 639 -5.10 -5.30 33.89
N GLN A 640 -6.22 -6.00 34.09
CA GLN A 640 -6.25 -7.27 34.82
C GLN A 640 -5.33 -8.34 34.21
N ILE A 641 -5.30 -8.47 32.88
CA ILE A 641 -4.41 -9.41 32.19
C ILE A 641 -2.94 -9.06 32.39
N ARG A 642 -2.59 -7.77 32.40
CA ARG A 642 -1.22 -7.32 32.67
C ARG A 642 -0.83 -7.60 34.11
N LEU A 643 -1.72 -7.30 35.05
CA LEU A 643 -1.47 -7.53 36.47
C LEU A 643 -1.22 -9.03 36.74
N LEU A 644 -2.02 -9.91 36.12
CA LEU A 644 -1.82 -11.35 36.18
C LEU A 644 -0.44 -11.78 35.65
N ALA A 645 -0.01 -11.21 34.52
CA ALA A 645 1.32 -11.47 33.97
C ALA A 645 2.43 -10.92 34.88
N ASP A 646 2.20 -9.78 35.55
CA ASP A 646 3.17 -9.18 36.46
C ASP A 646 3.38 -10.02 37.73
N VAL A 647 2.36 -10.77 38.20
CA VAL A 647 2.51 -11.78 39.26
C VAL A 647 3.58 -12.81 38.86
N LEU A 648 3.48 -13.42 37.68
CA LEU A 648 4.50 -14.39 37.25
C LEU A 648 5.86 -13.73 36.98
N ARG A 649 5.93 -12.45 36.59
CA ARG A 649 7.20 -11.73 36.39
C ARG A 649 7.98 -11.48 37.68
N LEU A 650 7.37 -11.60 38.85
CA LEU A 650 8.06 -11.51 40.13
C LEU A 650 9.18 -12.56 40.29
N HIS A 651 9.19 -13.64 39.48
CA HIS A 651 10.31 -14.59 39.46
C HIS A 651 11.65 -13.95 39.08
N THR A 652 11.63 -12.82 38.37
CA THR A 652 12.83 -12.06 37.98
C THR A 652 13.48 -11.28 39.13
N ARG A 653 12.90 -11.31 40.33
CA ARG A 653 13.42 -10.64 41.52
C ARG A 653 14.20 -11.62 42.39
N GLY A 654 15.51 -11.40 42.48
CA GLY A 654 16.46 -12.33 43.09
C GLY A 654 16.51 -12.23 44.61
N THR A 655 16.32 -11.04 45.19
CA THR A 655 16.44 -10.80 46.63
C THR A 655 15.07 -10.59 47.29
N ALA A 656 14.99 -10.86 48.60
CA ALA A 656 13.78 -10.62 49.39
C ALA A 656 13.34 -9.15 49.35
N GLU A 657 14.29 -8.20 49.41
CA GLU A 657 14.03 -6.76 49.29
C GLU A 657 13.41 -6.39 47.94
N GLN A 658 13.95 -6.92 46.84
CA GLN A 658 13.41 -6.69 45.49
C GLN A 658 12.01 -7.29 45.32
N ARG A 659 11.75 -8.46 45.93
CA ARG A 659 10.43 -9.10 45.93
C ARG A 659 9.43 -8.25 46.74
N ARG A 660 9.80 -7.85 47.95
CA ARG A 660 9.00 -6.99 48.86
C ARG A 660 8.62 -5.68 48.16
N ALA A 661 9.61 -4.92 47.69
CA ALA A 661 9.39 -3.63 47.05
C ALA A 661 8.43 -3.73 45.85
N LYS A 662 8.54 -4.80 45.05
CA LYS A 662 7.66 -5.00 43.90
C LYS A 662 6.24 -5.43 44.30
N LEU A 663 6.09 -6.24 45.34
CA LEU A 663 4.77 -6.58 45.90
C LEU A 663 4.07 -5.34 46.47
N ASP A 664 4.79 -4.51 47.23
CA ASP A 664 4.27 -3.25 47.77
C ASP A 664 3.83 -2.31 46.63
N GLU A 665 4.61 -2.21 45.54
CA GLU A 665 4.24 -1.46 44.33
C GLU A 665 2.94 -1.99 43.68
N LEU A 666 2.79 -3.32 43.58
CA LEU A 666 1.59 -3.94 43.01
C LEU A 666 0.34 -3.70 43.87
N LEU A 667 0.46 -3.80 45.19
CA LEU A 667 -0.62 -3.51 46.14
C LEU A 667 -1.02 -2.04 46.11
N ALA A 668 -0.04 -1.12 46.10
CA ALA A 668 -0.31 0.31 45.97
C ALA A 668 -1.03 0.62 44.65
N THR A 669 -0.61 -0.01 43.55
CA THR A 669 -1.26 0.18 42.24
C THR A 669 -2.71 -0.34 42.25
N LEU A 670 -2.99 -1.46 42.92
CA LEU A 670 -4.33 -2.02 43.07
C LEU A 670 -5.28 -1.09 43.83
N GLN A 671 -4.81 -0.45 44.91
CA GLN A 671 -5.61 0.49 45.71
C GLN A 671 -6.11 1.69 44.89
N THR A 672 -5.40 2.07 43.82
CA THR A 672 -5.83 3.15 42.91
C THR A 672 -6.97 2.76 41.96
N LYS A 673 -7.44 1.50 41.97
CA LYS A 673 -8.43 0.97 41.02
C LYS A 673 -9.65 0.38 41.75
N GLN A 674 -10.62 1.24 42.09
CA GLN A 674 -11.84 0.88 42.82
C GLN A 674 -12.76 -0.11 42.07
N GLU A 675 -12.63 -0.24 40.75
CA GLU A 675 -13.50 -1.05 39.88
C GLU A 675 -13.10 -2.54 39.80
N LEU A 676 -12.10 -2.98 40.57
CA LEU A 676 -11.62 -4.35 40.62
C LEU A 676 -12.14 -5.07 41.86
N ASP A 677 -12.19 -6.41 41.83
CA ASP A 677 -12.36 -7.22 43.04
C ASP A 677 -11.07 -7.17 43.86
N GLN A 678 -10.91 -6.07 44.61
CA GLN A 678 -9.69 -5.77 45.36
C GLN A 678 -9.41 -6.82 46.43
N LYS A 679 -10.46 -7.42 47.00
CA LYS A 679 -10.34 -8.34 48.13
C LYS A 679 -9.56 -9.60 47.75
N LEU A 680 -9.93 -10.25 46.65
CA LEU A 680 -9.22 -11.46 46.20
C LEU A 680 -7.78 -11.15 45.79
N TRP A 681 -7.57 -10.09 45.01
CA TRP A 681 -6.23 -9.67 44.58
C TRP A 681 -5.32 -9.37 45.77
N GLN A 682 -5.82 -8.61 46.73
CA GLN A 682 -5.08 -8.27 47.94
C GLN A 682 -4.75 -9.53 48.74
N THR A 683 -5.72 -10.42 48.95
CA THR A 683 -5.51 -11.68 49.68
C THR A 683 -4.42 -12.54 49.04
N GLU A 684 -4.44 -12.73 47.71
CA GLU A 684 -3.47 -13.57 47.03
C GLU A 684 -2.07 -12.92 46.95
N LEU A 685 -1.98 -11.59 46.84
CA LEU A 685 -0.69 -10.89 46.87
C LEU A 685 -0.09 -10.84 48.28
N GLU A 686 -0.92 -10.66 49.32
CA GLU A 686 -0.46 -10.65 50.71
C GLU A 686 0.13 -11.99 51.12
N LYS A 687 -0.47 -13.11 50.68
CA LYS A 687 0.10 -14.47 50.87
C LYS A 687 1.50 -14.62 50.30
N LEU A 688 1.88 -13.85 49.29
CA LEU A 688 3.24 -13.92 48.72
C LEU A 688 4.30 -13.32 49.65
N PHE A 689 3.93 -12.46 50.60
CA PHE A 689 4.90 -11.95 51.58
C PHE A 689 5.51 -13.05 52.44
N ASP A 690 4.77 -14.13 52.71
CA ASP A 690 5.26 -15.27 53.49
C ASP A 690 6.40 -16.03 52.78
N TYR A 691 6.55 -15.85 51.47
CA TYR A 691 7.51 -16.59 50.63
C TYR A 691 8.68 -15.72 50.14
N ILE A 692 8.79 -14.44 50.56
CA ILE A 692 9.83 -13.54 50.03
C ILE A 692 11.25 -13.98 50.39
N HIS A 693 11.42 -14.66 51.53
CA HIS A 693 12.70 -15.20 52.01
C HIS A 693 12.96 -16.63 51.54
N GLU A 694 12.00 -17.29 50.90
CA GLU A 694 12.14 -18.67 50.45
C GLU A 694 13.06 -18.78 49.21
N PRO A 695 13.68 -19.96 48.99
CA PRO A 695 14.46 -20.25 47.80
C PRO A 695 13.67 -20.03 46.50
N ALA A 696 14.36 -19.76 45.40
CA ALA A 696 13.77 -19.38 44.11
C ALA A 696 12.70 -20.38 43.61
N GLU A 697 12.91 -21.68 43.83
CA GLU A 697 11.95 -22.72 43.43
C GLU A 697 10.62 -22.61 44.19
N ARG A 698 10.66 -22.51 45.53
CA ARG A 698 9.46 -22.34 46.35
C ARG A 698 8.77 -21.01 46.11
N TRP A 699 9.54 -19.94 45.89
CA TRP A 699 9.01 -18.66 45.44
C TRP A 699 8.22 -18.79 44.13
N GLN A 700 8.79 -19.44 43.12
CA GLN A 700 8.12 -19.67 41.85
C GLN A 700 6.85 -20.52 41.99
N GLN A 701 6.86 -21.55 42.84
CA GLN A 701 5.67 -22.36 43.12
C GLN A 701 4.55 -21.52 43.74
N ALA A 702 4.87 -20.63 44.69
CA ALA A 702 3.91 -19.69 45.28
C ALA A 702 3.33 -18.72 44.24
N LEU A 703 4.15 -18.18 43.34
CA LEU A 703 3.69 -17.31 42.23
C LEU A 703 2.71 -18.04 41.30
N VAL A 704 3.01 -19.30 40.95
CA VAL A 704 2.14 -20.13 40.11
C VAL A 704 0.83 -20.45 40.82
N ALA A 705 0.85 -20.72 42.13
CA ALA A 705 -0.35 -20.95 42.93
C ALA A 705 -1.26 -19.71 42.93
N ALA A 706 -0.71 -18.54 43.24
CA ALA A 706 -1.45 -17.27 43.20
C ALA A 706 -2.03 -17.00 41.80
N HIS A 707 -1.25 -17.21 40.73
CA HIS A 707 -1.72 -17.07 39.36
C HIS A 707 -2.90 -18.00 39.04
N ARG A 708 -2.84 -19.27 39.47
CA ARG A 708 -3.91 -20.26 39.26
C ARG A 708 -5.21 -19.88 39.98
N THR A 709 -5.14 -19.24 41.14
CA THR A 709 -6.32 -18.71 41.85
C THR A 709 -6.94 -17.52 41.11
N LEU A 710 -6.11 -16.61 40.58
CA LEU A 710 -6.56 -15.37 39.96
C LEU A 710 -7.06 -15.53 38.51
N GLU A 711 -6.47 -16.45 37.74
CA GLU A 711 -6.78 -16.64 36.31
C GLU A 711 -8.28 -16.89 36.03
N PRO A 712 -9.00 -17.76 36.76
CA PRO A 712 -10.43 -18.02 36.51
C PRO A 712 -11.31 -16.78 36.65
N VAL A 713 -11.04 -15.92 37.64
CA VAL A 713 -11.81 -14.69 37.87
C VAL A 713 -11.64 -13.72 36.72
N ILE A 714 -10.40 -13.53 36.27
CA ILE A 714 -10.09 -12.71 35.10
C ILE A 714 -10.70 -13.32 33.84
N GLY A 715 -10.69 -14.65 33.73
CA GLY A 715 -11.36 -15.38 32.64
C GLY A 715 -12.86 -15.11 32.59
N GLN A 716 -13.53 -15.01 33.75
CA GLN A 716 -14.94 -14.60 33.83
C GLN A 716 -15.13 -13.14 33.40
N ALA A 717 -14.24 -12.23 33.80
CA ALA A 717 -14.29 -10.83 33.36
C ALA A 717 -14.12 -10.71 31.83
N VAL A 718 -13.14 -11.41 31.25
CA VAL A 718 -12.92 -11.48 29.79
C VAL A 718 -14.15 -12.06 29.09
N ARG A 719 -14.76 -13.11 29.64
CA ARG A 719 -15.98 -13.73 29.09
C ARG A 719 -17.16 -12.75 29.09
N HIS A 720 -17.39 -12.03 30.18
CA HIS A 720 -18.45 -11.02 30.30
C HIS A 720 -18.22 -9.87 29.32
N TRP A 721 -17.03 -9.29 29.30
CA TRP A 721 -16.65 -8.25 28.36
C TRP A 721 -16.83 -8.69 26.90
N ARG A 722 -16.40 -9.92 26.55
CA ARG A 722 -16.56 -10.43 25.18
C ARG A 722 -18.04 -10.57 24.79
N LYS A 723 -18.92 -10.96 25.73
CA LYS A 723 -20.37 -11.02 25.49
C LYS A 723 -20.97 -9.63 25.30
N SER A 724 -20.51 -8.63 26.06
CA SER A 724 -21.01 -7.25 25.96
C SER A 724 -20.58 -6.52 24.68
N LEU A 725 -19.56 -7.00 23.96
CA LEU A 725 -19.11 -6.39 22.71
C LEU A 725 -20.21 -6.24 21.65
N ARG A 726 -21.23 -7.10 21.65
CA ARG A 726 -22.34 -7.06 20.68
C ARG A 726 -23.50 -6.15 21.12
N ILE A 727 -23.62 -5.93 22.43
CA ILE A 727 -24.72 -5.17 23.03
C ILE A 727 -24.54 -3.69 22.65
N ASP A 728 -25.61 -3.08 22.15
CA ASP A 728 -25.74 -1.66 21.79
C ASP A 728 -24.64 -1.10 20.87
N ARG A 729 -23.96 -1.96 20.10
CA ARG A 729 -22.89 -1.52 19.17
C ARG A 729 -23.43 -0.91 17.87
N LYS A 730 -24.68 -1.20 17.51
CA LYS A 730 -25.32 -0.73 16.27
C LYS A 730 -25.46 0.80 16.32
N GLY A 731 -25.09 1.48 15.24
CA GLY A 731 -25.15 2.95 15.16
C GLY A 731 -23.91 3.68 15.71
N LEU A 732 -23.09 3.03 16.54
CA LEU A 732 -21.96 3.71 17.20
C LEU A 732 -20.76 3.96 16.30
N ALA A 733 -20.41 2.98 15.47
CA ALA A 733 -19.09 2.90 14.85
C ALA A 733 -19.07 3.34 13.38
N GLY A 734 -20.14 3.02 12.63
CA GLY A 734 -20.21 3.19 11.18
C GLY A 734 -19.00 2.57 10.46
N MET A 735 -18.45 3.27 9.46
CA MET A 735 -17.22 2.90 8.76
C MET A 735 -16.01 3.73 9.24
N SER A 736 -16.10 4.38 10.39
CA SER A 736 -15.05 5.25 10.92
C SER A 736 -13.74 4.50 11.21
N MET A 737 -12.63 5.24 11.27
CA MET A 737 -11.35 4.68 11.73
C MET A 737 -11.49 4.07 13.13
N TRP A 738 -12.24 4.71 14.03
CA TRP A 738 -12.50 4.20 15.38
C TRP A 738 -13.04 2.77 15.39
N ASN A 739 -13.94 2.42 14.45
CA ASN A 739 -14.47 1.05 14.32
C ASN A 739 -13.35 0.03 14.09
N ILE A 740 -12.46 0.34 13.15
CA ILE A 740 -11.31 -0.51 12.81
C ILE A 740 -10.38 -0.65 14.02
N GLU A 741 -10.11 0.45 14.72
CA GLU A 741 -9.25 0.45 15.91
C GLU A 741 -9.84 -0.36 17.06
N GLU A 742 -11.13 -0.20 17.34
CA GLU A 742 -11.81 -0.97 18.39
C GLU A 742 -11.74 -2.47 18.12
N LEU A 743 -12.00 -2.89 16.87
CA LEU A 743 -11.93 -4.29 16.47
C LEU A 743 -10.50 -4.86 16.55
N GLU A 744 -9.49 -4.10 16.11
CA GLU A 744 -8.09 -4.52 16.18
C GLU A 744 -7.58 -4.62 17.61
N GLU A 745 -7.86 -3.63 18.46
CA GLU A 745 -7.46 -3.65 19.88
C GLU A 745 -8.19 -4.76 20.64
N THR A 746 -9.45 -5.03 20.32
CA THR A 746 -10.19 -6.20 20.84
C THR A 746 -9.48 -7.50 20.46
N ARG A 747 -9.09 -7.66 19.20
CA ARG A 747 -8.36 -8.85 18.73
C ARG A 747 -7.01 -9.00 19.43
N LYS A 748 -6.23 -7.91 19.57
CA LYS A 748 -4.94 -7.92 20.27
C LYS A 748 -5.11 -8.32 21.74
N LEU A 749 -6.15 -7.83 22.41
CA LEU A 749 -6.44 -8.18 23.79
C LEU A 749 -6.80 -9.67 23.93
N LEU A 750 -7.60 -10.22 23.01
CA LEU A 750 -7.92 -11.65 22.99
C LEU A 750 -6.69 -12.53 22.72
N ILE A 751 -5.76 -12.09 21.88
CA ILE A 751 -4.48 -12.78 21.67
C ILE A 751 -3.67 -12.74 22.97
N ALA A 752 -3.54 -11.57 23.60
CA ALA A 752 -2.82 -11.42 24.87
C ALA A 752 -3.42 -12.31 25.97
N TRP A 753 -4.74 -12.42 26.04
CA TRP A 753 -5.41 -13.36 26.95
C TRP A 753 -5.18 -14.82 26.58
N SER A 754 -5.20 -15.19 25.31
CA SER A 754 -5.09 -16.61 24.93
C SER A 754 -3.65 -17.12 24.96
N LYS A 755 -2.68 -16.21 24.82
CA LYS A 755 -1.24 -16.49 24.75
C LYS A 755 -0.46 -15.89 25.92
N HIS A 756 -1.12 -15.60 27.04
CA HIS A 756 -0.37 -15.34 28.28
C HIS A 756 0.28 -16.66 28.74
N SER A 757 1.42 -16.55 29.42
CA SER A 757 2.11 -17.72 29.97
C SER A 757 1.49 -18.12 31.30
N ARG A 758 1.52 -19.42 31.61
CA ARG A 758 1.17 -19.98 32.93
C ARG A 758 2.41 -20.43 33.71
N VAL A 759 3.59 -20.27 33.11
CA VAL A 759 4.87 -20.66 33.66
C VAL A 759 5.77 -19.42 33.70
N PRO A 760 6.41 -19.12 34.84
CA PRO A 760 7.34 -18.00 34.94
C PRO A 760 8.43 -18.06 33.86
N GLY A 761 8.65 -16.95 33.16
CA GLY A 761 9.70 -16.83 32.15
C GLY A 761 9.41 -17.48 30.78
N GLU A 762 8.42 -18.37 30.68
CA GLU A 762 8.15 -19.08 29.42
C GLU A 762 7.41 -18.19 28.39
N PRO A 763 7.92 -18.06 27.15
CA PRO A 763 7.22 -17.34 26.08
C PRO A 763 6.17 -18.21 25.40
N ASN A 764 4.89 -17.84 25.50
CA ASN A 764 3.81 -18.48 24.75
C ASN A 764 3.50 -17.68 23.46
N ARG A 765 3.86 -18.22 22.30
CA ARG A 765 3.69 -17.57 20.98
C ARG A 765 2.59 -18.28 20.17
N LEU A 766 2.09 -17.59 19.15
CA LEU A 766 1.31 -18.25 18.10
C LEU A 766 2.27 -19.04 17.22
N ASP A 767 1.95 -20.30 16.94
CA ASP A 767 2.74 -21.09 16.01
C ASP A 767 2.61 -20.54 14.58
N LYS A 768 3.57 -20.86 13.71
CA LYS A 768 3.60 -20.33 12.32
C LYS A 768 2.34 -20.68 11.53
N GLU A 769 1.72 -21.82 11.81
CA GLU A 769 0.52 -22.31 11.13
C GLU A 769 -0.79 -21.99 11.89
N GLU A 770 -0.67 -21.52 13.14
CA GLU A 770 -1.83 -21.27 13.98
C GLU A 770 -2.57 -19.99 13.55
N THR A 771 -3.87 -20.12 13.29
CA THR A 771 -4.72 -18.97 12.96
C THR A 771 -5.61 -18.57 14.14
N PHE A 772 -5.42 -17.35 14.65
CA PHE A 772 -6.25 -16.84 15.75
C PHE A 772 -7.53 -16.16 15.24
N ALA A 773 -8.68 -16.43 15.85
CA ALA A 773 -9.98 -15.78 15.57
C ALA A 773 -10.21 -15.35 14.09
N PRO A 774 -10.18 -16.30 13.13
CA PRO A 774 -10.15 -15.99 11.69
C PRO A 774 -11.40 -15.27 11.16
N GLN A 775 -12.54 -15.45 11.82
CA GLN A 775 -13.78 -14.74 11.50
C GLN A 775 -13.69 -13.24 11.83
N GLN A 776 -13.16 -12.90 13.01
CA GLN A 776 -12.95 -11.50 13.40
C GLN A 776 -11.93 -10.81 12.48
N LEU A 777 -10.85 -11.51 12.12
CA LEU A 777 -9.86 -10.98 11.19
C LEU A 777 -10.47 -10.68 9.81
N GLN A 778 -11.31 -11.58 9.29
CA GLN A 778 -12.04 -11.32 8.04
C GLN A 778 -13.00 -10.14 8.17
N HIS A 779 -13.70 -10.03 9.30
CA HIS A 779 -14.59 -8.91 9.53
C HIS A 779 -13.84 -7.57 9.53
N ILE A 780 -12.67 -7.48 10.16
CA ILE A 780 -11.81 -6.30 10.13
C ILE A 780 -11.41 -5.95 8.68
N GLN A 781 -10.98 -6.95 7.90
CA GLN A 781 -10.62 -6.76 6.49
C GLN A 781 -11.81 -6.26 5.67
N ASN A 782 -12.99 -6.86 5.85
CA ASN A 782 -14.21 -6.45 5.15
C ASN A 782 -14.61 -5.01 5.48
N VAL A 783 -14.49 -4.59 6.75
CA VAL A 783 -14.79 -3.20 7.16
C VAL A 783 -13.79 -2.23 6.54
N LYS A 784 -12.50 -2.58 6.47
CA LYS A 784 -11.48 -1.77 5.78
C LYS A 784 -11.77 -1.64 4.28
N ASP A 785 -12.09 -2.75 3.63
CA ASP A 785 -12.41 -2.78 2.20
C ASP A 785 -13.68 -2.00 1.87
N ASP A 786 -14.72 -2.09 2.72
CA ASP A 786 -15.96 -1.34 2.55
C ASP A 786 -15.72 0.17 2.74
N ARG A 787 -14.99 0.56 3.81
CA ARG A 787 -14.57 1.96 4.03
C ARG A 787 -13.86 2.53 2.79
N LEU A 788 -12.91 1.80 2.22
CA LEU A 788 -12.16 2.23 1.02
C LEU A 788 -13.07 2.41 -0.19
N LYS A 789 -13.98 1.46 -0.45
CA LYS A 789 -14.90 1.52 -1.60
C LYS A 789 -15.92 2.65 -1.47
N GLN A 790 -16.49 2.85 -0.28
CA GLN A 790 -17.46 3.90 0.00
C GLN A 790 -16.84 5.29 -0.02
N MET A 791 -15.60 5.43 0.47
CA MET A 791 -14.85 6.68 0.34
C MET A 791 -14.56 7.04 -1.12
N ALA A 792 -14.13 6.06 -1.92
CA ALA A 792 -13.91 6.28 -3.34
C ALA A 792 -15.22 6.67 -4.06
N ASN A 793 -16.34 6.04 -3.72
CA ASN A 793 -17.65 6.41 -4.25
C ASN A 793 -18.05 7.83 -3.84
N LEU A 794 -17.91 8.19 -2.57
CA LEU A 794 -18.20 9.52 -2.05
C LEU A 794 -17.40 10.61 -2.79
N LEU A 795 -16.11 10.36 -3.05
CA LEU A 795 -15.26 11.26 -3.82
C LEU A 795 -15.71 11.38 -5.28
N VAL A 796 -15.97 10.25 -5.96
CA VAL A 796 -16.44 10.26 -7.36
C VAL A 796 -17.79 10.96 -7.49
N MET A 797 -18.76 10.67 -6.62
CA MET A 797 -20.07 11.32 -6.64
C MET A 797 -19.98 12.82 -6.36
N THR A 798 -19.13 13.23 -5.42
CA THR A 798 -18.87 14.65 -5.14
C THR A 798 -18.26 15.35 -6.34
N ALA A 799 -17.31 14.71 -7.02
CA ALA A 799 -16.69 15.22 -8.25
C ALA A 799 -17.69 15.32 -9.39
N LEU A 800 -18.58 14.35 -9.56
CA LEU A 800 -19.67 14.37 -10.53
C LEU A 800 -20.77 15.41 -10.21
N GLY A 801 -20.66 16.10 -9.07
CA GLY A 801 -21.58 17.17 -8.69
C GLY A 801 -22.83 16.71 -7.94
N TYR A 802 -22.84 15.47 -7.43
CA TYR A 802 -23.95 14.95 -6.64
C TYR A 802 -23.77 15.25 -5.15
N LYS A 803 -24.89 15.34 -4.45
CA LYS A 803 -24.99 15.42 -2.99
C LYS A 803 -25.93 14.31 -2.52
N TYR A 804 -25.55 13.61 -1.46
CA TYR A 804 -26.42 12.62 -0.84
C TYR A 804 -27.49 13.32 0.00
N ASP A 805 -28.76 13.05 -0.29
CA ASP A 805 -29.89 13.48 0.50
C ASP A 805 -30.19 12.42 1.56
N GLU A 806 -29.94 12.74 2.83
CA GLU A 806 -30.13 11.79 3.95
C GLU A 806 -31.61 11.46 4.20
N ALA A 807 -32.53 12.39 3.90
CA ALA A 807 -33.96 12.20 4.14
C ALA A 807 -34.56 11.23 3.11
N GLU A 808 -34.25 11.45 1.84
CA GLU A 808 -34.74 10.61 0.73
C GLU A 808 -33.82 9.40 0.44
N LYS A 809 -32.66 9.34 1.11
CA LYS A 809 -31.65 8.28 0.97
C LYS A 809 -31.16 8.08 -0.46
N GLN A 810 -31.08 9.16 -1.23
CA GLN A 810 -30.68 9.13 -2.64
C GLN A 810 -29.66 10.21 -2.99
N TRP A 811 -28.90 9.99 -4.06
CA TRP A 811 -28.00 10.99 -4.62
C TRP A 811 -28.78 11.95 -5.52
N LYS A 812 -28.63 13.25 -5.30
CA LYS A 812 -29.23 14.31 -6.11
C LYS A 812 -28.14 15.12 -6.80
N GLU A 813 -28.36 15.45 -8.06
CA GLU A 813 -27.53 16.40 -8.78
C GLU A 813 -27.71 17.79 -8.16
N ALA A 814 -26.60 18.44 -7.83
CA ALA A 814 -26.63 19.75 -7.17
C ALA A 814 -25.61 20.74 -7.75
N TYR A 815 -24.57 20.23 -8.41
CA TYR A 815 -23.46 21.03 -8.92
C TYR A 815 -22.96 20.50 -10.27
N PRO A 816 -22.22 21.31 -11.05
CA PRO A 816 -21.48 20.82 -12.21
C PRO A 816 -20.39 19.80 -11.84
N ALA A 817 -20.12 18.86 -12.74
CA ALA A 817 -19.11 17.82 -12.61
C ALA A 817 -17.69 18.35 -12.85
N CYS A 818 -16.72 17.79 -12.13
CA CYS A 818 -15.29 18.01 -12.30
C CYS A 818 -14.73 16.94 -13.24
N GLN A 819 -13.91 17.35 -14.22
CA GLN A 819 -13.22 16.43 -15.11
C GLN A 819 -12.03 15.74 -14.43
N MET A 820 -11.58 16.30 -13.30
CA MET A 820 -10.35 15.89 -12.65
C MET A 820 -10.46 15.87 -11.12
N ILE A 821 -9.84 14.86 -10.52
CA ILE A 821 -9.60 14.76 -9.08
C ILE A 821 -8.09 14.76 -8.82
N LEU A 822 -7.60 15.67 -7.98
CA LEU A 822 -6.22 15.79 -7.55
C LEU A 822 -6.05 15.29 -6.12
N PHE A 823 -5.12 14.36 -5.91
CA PHE A 823 -4.70 13.92 -4.59
C PHE A 823 -3.34 14.51 -4.22
N GLU A 824 -3.04 14.53 -2.93
CA GLU A 824 -1.69 14.63 -2.44
C GLU A 824 -0.83 13.41 -2.84
N ASP A 825 0.38 13.65 -3.34
CA ASP A 825 1.34 12.58 -3.60
C ASP A 825 1.94 12.06 -2.29
N LEU A 826 1.33 11.00 -1.76
CA LEU A 826 1.78 10.26 -0.59
C LEU A 826 2.50 8.95 -0.94
N SER A 827 3.00 8.81 -2.17
CA SER A 827 3.63 7.57 -2.65
C SER A 827 4.89 7.18 -1.86
N ARG A 828 5.58 8.18 -1.31
CA ARG A 828 6.78 8.04 -0.48
C ARG A 828 6.48 7.97 1.03
N TYR A 829 5.28 8.35 1.48
CA TYR A 829 4.86 8.22 2.88
C TYR A 829 4.50 6.76 3.23
N ARG A 830 5.52 5.93 3.43
CA ARG A 830 5.44 4.47 3.61
C ARG A 830 5.76 4.04 5.03
N PHE A 831 5.48 2.77 5.33
CA PHE A 831 6.02 2.15 6.53
C PHE A 831 7.54 2.16 6.46
N ALA A 832 8.19 2.63 7.52
CA ALA A 832 9.63 2.63 7.59
C ALA A 832 10.09 2.31 9.02
N LEU A 833 11.24 1.65 9.14
CA LEU A 833 11.74 1.15 10.43
C LEU A 833 12.24 2.27 11.33
N ASP A 834 12.51 3.44 10.80
CA ASP A 834 12.84 4.71 11.47
C ASP A 834 11.60 5.42 12.04
N ARG A 835 10.39 5.19 11.52
CA ARG A 835 9.14 5.76 12.05
C ARG A 835 8.65 5.08 13.35
N PRO A 836 8.09 5.82 14.33
CA PRO A 836 7.45 5.24 15.51
C PRO A 836 6.43 4.14 15.18
N ARG A 837 6.36 3.09 16.01
CA ARG A 837 5.40 1.99 15.81
C ARG A 837 3.95 2.48 15.74
N ARG A 838 3.62 3.53 16.50
CA ARG A 838 2.29 4.16 16.51
C ARG A 838 1.94 4.75 15.15
N GLU A 839 2.88 5.48 14.53
CA GLU A 839 2.70 6.06 13.19
C GLU A 839 2.57 4.99 12.12
N ASN A 840 3.44 3.99 12.10
CA ASN A 840 3.35 2.87 11.16
C ASN A 840 2.00 2.14 11.24
N ASN A 841 1.51 1.88 12.46
CA ASN A 841 0.19 1.28 12.68
C ASN A 841 -0.94 2.17 12.13
N ARG A 842 -0.86 3.49 12.36
CA ARG A 842 -1.79 4.48 11.82
C ARG A 842 -1.84 4.43 10.29
N LEU A 843 -0.69 4.41 9.63
CA LEU A 843 -0.59 4.28 8.17
C LEU A 843 -1.18 2.95 7.65
N MET A 844 -1.00 1.86 8.39
CA MET A 844 -1.49 0.52 7.99
C MET A 844 -3.01 0.47 8.01
N LYS A 845 -3.63 1.15 8.97
CA LYS A 845 -5.08 1.25 9.06
C LYS A 845 -5.65 2.21 8.02
N TRP A 846 -4.92 3.27 7.69
CA TRP A 846 -5.38 4.31 6.76
C TRP A 846 -5.43 3.83 5.31
N ALA A 847 -4.46 3.01 4.88
CA ALA A 847 -4.40 2.43 3.53
C ALA A 847 -4.53 3.46 2.39
N HIS A 848 -3.98 4.66 2.61
CA HIS A 848 -4.19 5.85 1.77
C HIS A 848 -3.87 5.64 0.28
N ARG A 849 -2.85 4.83 -0.03
CA ARG A 849 -2.41 4.55 -1.41
C ARG A 849 -3.44 3.83 -2.28
N SER A 850 -4.36 3.10 -1.66
CA SER A 850 -5.41 2.38 -2.39
C SER A 850 -6.53 3.31 -2.86
N ILE A 851 -6.68 4.48 -2.22
CA ILE A 851 -7.81 5.38 -2.45
C ILE A 851 -7.75 6.03 -3.84
N PRO A 852 -6.64 6.69 -4.27
CA PRO A 852 -6.58 7.29 -5.59
C PRO A 852 -6.80 6.27 -6.72
N ARG A 853 -6.26 5.05 -6.56
CA ARG A 853 -6.45 3.96 -7.52
C ARG A 853 -7.90 3.51 -7.60
N LEU A 854 -8.58 3.36 -6.46
CA LEU A 854 -10.01 3.00 -6.44
C LEU A 854 -10.89 4.12 -7.02
N VAL A 855 -10.55 5.39 -6.75
CA VAL A 855 -11.22 6.55 -7.33
C VAL A 855 -11.02 6.59 -8.84
N TYR A 856 -9.81 6.31 -9.34
CA TYR A 856 -9.58 6.15 -10.78
C TYR A 856 -10.45 5.03 -11.36
N LEU A 857 -10.42 3.83 -10.77
CA LEU A 857 -11.23 2.70 -11.24
C LEU A 857 -12.74 2.99 -11.20
N GLN A 858 -13.25 3.77 -10.25
CA GLN A 858 -14.68 4.13 -10.24
C GLN A 858 -14.99 5.27 -11.22
N GLY A 859 -14.18 6.33 -11.21
CA GLY A 859 -14.32 7.51 -12.07
C GLY A 859 -14.10 7.22 -13.55
N GLU A 860 -13.40 6.13 -13.88
CA GLU A 860 -13.11 5.74 -15.27
C GLU A 860 -14.38 5.53 -16.10
N LEU A 861 -15.49 5.08 -15.47
CA LEU A 861 -16.78 4.90 -16.16
C LEU A 861 -17.37 6.20 -16.68
N PHE A 862 -17.00 7.33 -16.08
CA PHE A 862 -17.53 8.65 -16.39
C PHE A 862 -16.55 9.52 -17.17
N GLY A 863 -15.29 9.09 -17.30
CA GLY A 863 -14.22 9.92 -17.89
C GLY A 863 -13.52 10.84 -16.89
N ILE A 864 -13.64 10.62 -15.57
CA ILE A 864 -12.89 11.39 -14.59
C ILE A 864 -11.41 11.00 -14.65
N GLN A 865 -10.54 11.99 -14.77
CA GLN A 865 -9.09 11.84 -14.66
C GLN A 865 -8.66 12.00 -13.20
N VAL A 866 -7.63 11.26 -12.79
CA VAL A 866 -7.07 11.38 -11.44
C VAL A 866 -5.59 11.76 -11.55
N GLY A 867 -5.15 12.71 -10.74
CA GLY A 867 -3.77 13.16 -10.68
C GLY A 867 -3.26 13.25 -9.25
N ASP A 868 -1.95 13.33 -9.13
CA ASP A 868 -1.27 13.55 -7.85
C ASP A 868 -0.46 14.84 -7.93
N VAL A 869 -0.43 15.60 -6.83
CA VAL A 869 0.33 16.84 -6.69
C VAL A 869 1.24 16.74 -5.48
N TYR A 870 2.46 17.26 -5.62
CA TYR A 870 3.41 17.35 -4.54
C TYR A 870 2.79 18.00 -3.29
N SER A 871 2.85 17.31 -2.14
CA SER A 871 2.10 17.69 -0.93
C SER A 871 2.97 18.15 0.25
N ALA A 872 4.30 18.12 0.17
CA ALA A 872 5.11 18.54 1.30
C ALA A 872 4.80 19.98 1.70
N TYR A 873 4.64 20.25 3.00
CA TYR A 873 4.31 21.57 3.54
C TYR A 873 2.93 22.16 3.13
N THR A 874 2.03 21.42 2.45
CA THR A 874 0.68 21.93 2.09
C THR A 874 -0.15 22.35 3.29
N SER A 875 0.06 21.73 4.45
CA SER A 875 -0.62 22.09 5.70
C SER A 875 0.18 23.06 6.58
N ARG A 876 1.30 23.61 6.10
CA ARG A 876 2.16 24.56 6.83
C ARG A 876 2.20 25.97 6.21
N PHE A 877 1.60 26.14 5.04
CA PHE A 877 1.48 27.43 4.37
C PHE A 877 0.01 27.74 4.07
N HIS A 878 -0.35 29.01 4.09
CA HIS A 878 -1.70 29.48 3.81
C HIS A 878 -1.97 29.47 2.31
N ALA A 879 -3.01 28.78 1.87
CA ALA A 879 -3.31 28.62 0.45
C ALA A 879 -3.66 29.94 -0.25
N LYS A 880 -4.26 30.91 0.45
CA LYS A 880 -4.62 32.22 -0.13
C LYS A 880 -3.40 33.15 -0.26
N THR A 881 -2.59 33.27 0.80
CA THR A 881 -1.54 34.30 0.87
C THR A 881 -0.13 33.76 0.64
N GLY A 882 0.11 32.46 0.82
CA GLY A 882 1.45 31.89 0.85
C GLY A 882 2.19 32.10 2.17
N ALA A 883 1.54 32.64 3.21
CA ALA A 883 2.18 32.88 4.50
C ALA A 883 2.41 31.56 5.27
N PRO A 884 3.55 31.36 5.93
CA PRO A 884 3.79 30.20 6.78
C PRO A 884 2.92 30.26 8.05
N GLY A 885 2.55 29.11 8.60
CA GLY A 885 1.72 29.04 9.80
C GLY A 885 1.87 27.75 10.59
N ILE A 886 1.08 27.63 11.66
CA ILE A 886 1.05 26.45 12.54
C ILE A 886 -0.35 25.85 12.62
N ARG A 887 -0.42 24.56 12.96
CA ARG A 887 -1.70 23.91 13.30
C ARG A 887 -2.08 24.25 14.74
N CYS A 888 -3.37 24.44 14.96
CA CYS A 888 -3.97 24.79 16.25
C CYS A 888 -5.25 23.97 16.48
N HIS A 889 -5.66 23.90 17.74
CA HIS A 889 -6.87 23.24 18.21
C HIS A 889 -7.79 24.26 18.88
N ALA A 890 -9.09 24.19 18.63
CA ALA A 890 -10.08 24.92 19.41
C ALA A 890 -10.49 24.09 20.64
N LEU A 891 -10.23 24.62 21.83
CA LEU A 891 -10.51 23.94 23.10
C LEU A 891 -12.00 23.59 23.22
N LYS A 892 -12.29 22.38 23.67
CA LYS A 892 -13.63 21.93 24.06
C LYS A 892 -13.77 21.92 25.58
N GLU A 893 -15.00 21.83 26.08
CA GLU A 893 -15.27 21.68 27.52
C GLU A 893 -14.53 20.47 28.12
N GLU A 894 -14.42 19.38 27.37
CA GLU A 894 -13.71 18.17 27.80
C GLU A 894 -12.20 18.38 27.98
N ASP A 895 -11.60 19.27 27.18
CA ASP A 895 -10.17 19.57 27.25
C ASP A 895 -9.81 20.35 28.52
N LEU A 896 -10.80 20.92 29.21
CA LEU A 896 -10.63 21.73 30.41
C LEU A 896 -10.88 20.94 31.70
N GLN A 897 -11.24 19.66 31.61
CA GLN A 897 -11.49 18.81 32.78
C GLN A 897 -10.22 18.63 33.63
N PRO A 898 -10.36 18.45 34.96
CA PRO A 898 -9.22 18.15 35.83
C PRO A 898 -8.42 16.97 35.29
N ASN A 899 -7.09 17.11 35.22
CA ASN A 899 -6.16 16.13 34.64
C ASN A 899 -6.16 15.96 33.11
N SER A 900 -6.79 16.87 32.35
CA SER A 900 -6.74 16.87 30.88
C SER A 900 -5.31 16.77 30.34
N TYR A 901 -5.11 15.83 29.40
CA TYR A 901 -3.84 15.68 28.68
C TYR A 901 -3.48 16.94 27.88
N VAL A 902 -4.48 17.61 27.28
CA VAL A 902 -4.28 18.81 26.48
C VAL A 902 -3.67 19.91 27.35
N VAL A 903 -4.27 20.17 28.51
CA VAL A 903 -3.77 21.17 29.47
C VAL A 903 -2.36 20.82 29.96
N LYS A 904 -2.13 19.56 30.37
CA LYS A 904 -0.79 19.10 30.78
C LYS A 904 0.26 19.30 29.70
N GLN A 905 -0.12 19.05 28.45
CA GLN A 905 0.77 19.22 27.31
C GLN A 905 1.04 20.71 27.01
N LEU A 906 0.03 21.59 27.09
CA LEU A 906 0.22 23.03 26.91
C LEU A 906 1.15 23.64 27.96
N ILE A 907 1.08 23.16 29.22
CA ILE A 907 2.02 23.55 30.28
C ILE A 907 3.43 23.03 29.96
N LYS A 908 3.54 21.75 29.59
CA LYS A 908 4.82 21.12 29.23
C LYS A 908 5.50 21.82 28.05
N ASP A 909 4.72 22.26 27.06
CA ASP A 909 5.21 22.99 25.90
C ASP A 909 5.50 24.47 26.20
N GLY A 910 5.24 24.93 27.43
CA GLY A 910 5.45 26.29 27.88
C GLY A 910 4.47 27.32 27.30
N PHE A 911 3.36 26.87 26.70
CA PHE A 911 2.35 27.76 26.11
C PHE A 911 1.51 28.49 27.17
N ILE A 912 1.26 27.83 28.30
CA ILE A 912 0.62 28.41 29.48
C ILE A 912 1.41 28.02 30.73
N ARG A 913 1.22 28.76 31.80
CA ARG A 913 1.70 28.40 33.15
C ARG A 913 0.60 27.67 33.93
N GLU A 914 0.98 26.99 34.99
CA GLU A 914 0.07 26.14 35.78
C GLU A 914 -1.05 26.98 36.46
N ASP A 915 -0.74 28.21 36.87
CA ASP A 915 -1.66 29.22 37.40
C ASP A 915 -2.63 29.80 36.35
N GLN A 916 -2.32 29.64 35.05
CA GLN A 916 -3.14 30.12 33.93
C GLN A 916 -4.15 29.07 33.43
N THR A 917 -4.24 27.92 34.10
CA THR A 917 -5.17 26.85 33.72
C THR A 917 -6.64 27.26 33.86
N GLY A 918 -6.98 28.03 34.89
CA GLY A 918 -8.34 28.50 35.16
C GLY A 918 -8.85 29.60 34.20
N SER A 919 -7.97 30.24 33.42
CA SER A 919 -8.38 31.28 32.46
C SER A 919 -8.77 30.71 31.09
N LEU A 920 -8.56 29.42 30.85
CA LEU A 920 -8.92 28.78 29.58
C LEU A 920 -10.43 28.61 29.44
N LYS A 921 -10.95 28.88 28.24
CA LYS A 921 -12.38 28.79 27.90
C LYS A 921 -12.60 27.94 26.65
N PRO A 922 -13.75 27.22 26.55
CA PRO A 922 -14.13 26.55 25.31
C PRO A 922 -14.14 27.51 24.12
N GLY A 923 -13.68 27.05 22.96
CA GLY A 923 -13.55 27.82 21.73
C GLY A 923 -12.23 28.58 21.56
N GLN A 924 -11.43 28.76 22.62
CA GLN A 924 -10.11 29.39 22.51
C GLN A 924 -9.15 28.53 21.66
N ILE A 925 -8.33 29.20 20.85
CA ILE A 925 -7.42 28.55 19.92
C ILE A 925 -6.04 28.41 20.57
N VAL A 926 -5.54 27.17 20.64
CA VAL A 926 -4.23 26.85 21.22
C VAL A 926 -3.34 26.13 20.20
N PRO A 927 -2.01 26.30 20.25
CA PRO A 927 -1.09 25.60 19.34
C PRO A 927 -1.19 24.09 19.56
N TRP A 928 -1.34 23.34 18.46
CA TRP A 928 -1.44 21.89 18.51
C TRP A 928 -0.99 21.27 17.19
N SER A 929 0.10 20.50 17.20
CA SER A 929 0.73 19.97 15.97
C SER A 929 -0.23 19.10 15.11
N GLY A 930 -1.19 18.43 15.75
CA GLY A 930 -2.24 17.64 15.09
C GLY A 930 -3.59 18.35 14.93
N GLY A 931 -3.64 19.66 15.15
CA GLY A 931 -4.86 20.46 15.22
C GLY A 931 -5.69 20.48 13.92
N GLU A 932 -6.99 20.75 14.05
CA GLU A 932 -7.94 20.92 12.93
C GLU A 932 -7.91 22.32 12.31
N LEU A 933 -7.33 23.30 13.00
CA LEU A 933 -7.19 24.66 12.50
C LEU A 933 -5.77 24.89 12.01
N PHE A 934 -5.62 25.69 10.97
CA PHE A 934 -4.37 26.28 10.52
C PHE A 934 -4.45 27.78 10.78
N VAL A 935 -3.41 28.32 11.45
CA VAL A 935 -3.34 29.71 11.89
C VAL A 935 -2.09 30.35 11.33
N THR A 936 -2.24 31.56 10.80
CA THR A 936 -1.17 32.40 10.25
C THR A 936 -1.46 33.88 10.53
N LEU A 937 -0.54 34.78 10.19
CA LEU A 937 -0.82 36.22 10.12
C LEU A 937 -1.75 36.55 8.94
N ALA A 938 -2.70 37.46 9.16
CA ALA A 938 -3.66 37.89 8.14
C ALA A 938 -3.08 38.93 7.16
N ASP A 939 -2.08 39.69 7.59
CA ASP A 939 -1.45 40.77 6.84
C ASP A 939 -0.04 41.07 7.39
N ARG A 940 0.66 42.01 6.74
CA ARG A 940 2.03 42.44 7.11
C ARG A 940 2.11 43.18 8.44
N SER A 941 1.01 43.77 8.93
CA SER A 941 1.02 44.45 10.23
C SER A 941 1.22 43.45 11.37
N GLY A 942 0.86 42.17 11.13
CA GLY A 942 0.90 41.11 12.13
C GLY A 942 -0.08 41.33 13.29
N SER A 943 -1.02 42.26 13.16
CA SER A 943 -2.00 42.60 14.20
C SER A 943 -3.11 41.55 14.33
N ARG A 944 -3.48 40.90 13.22
CA ARG A 944 -4.57 39.92 13.16
C ARG A 944 -4.11 38.54 12.71
N LEU A 945 -4.78 37.53 13.23
CA LEU A 945 -4.61 36.13 12.82
C LEU A 945 -5.67 35.76 11.77
N ALA A 946 -5.25 34.99 10.76
CA ALA A 946 -6.14 34.29 9.85
C ALA A 946 -6.24 32.83 10.28
N VAL A 947 -7.48 32.33 10.36
CA VAL A 947 -7.80 30.98 10.83
C VAL A 947 -8.63 30.27 9.76
N ILE A 948 -8.23 29.05 9.39
CA ILE A 948 -8.93 28.20 8.42
C ILE A 948 -8.82 26.74 8.86
N HIS A 949 -9.75 25.88 8.44
CA HIS A 949 -9.59 24.44 8.66
C HIS A 949 -8.34 23.92 7.95
N ALA A 950 -7.45 23.25 8.68
CA ALA A 950 -6.13 22.85 8.21
C ALA A 950 -6.17 21.94 6.97
N ASP A 951 -7.07 20.95 6.97
CA ASP A 951 -7.18 19.99 5.87
C ASP A 951 -7.84 20.63 4.62
N ILE A 952 -8.71 21.66 4.79
CA ILE A 952 -9.25 22.45 3.66
C ILE A 952 -8.15 23.33 3.06
N ASN A 953 -7.34 23.97 3.91
CA ASN A 953 -6.18 24.74 3.48
C ASN A 953 -5.18 23.88 2.72
N ALA A 954 -4.93 22.65 3.18
CA ALA A 954 -4.07 21.70 2.48
C ALA A 954 -4.63 21.35 1.09
N ALA A 955 -5.92 21.03 0.97
CA ALA A 955 -6.58 20.79 -0.31
C ALA A 955 -6.47 22.01 -1.26
N GLN A 956 -6.69 23.22 -0.75
CA GLN A 956 -6.53 24.45 -1.53
C GLN A 956 -5.07 24.69 -1.98
N ASN A 957 -4.07 24.33 -1.17
CA ASN A 957 -2.66 24.38 -1.59
C ASN A 957 -2.34 23.41 -2.74
N LEU A 958 -2.98 22.24 -2.81
CA LEU A 958 -2.84 21.34 -3.95
C LEU A 958 -3.32 22.01 -5.24
N GLN A 959 -4.43 22.76 -5.19
CA GLN A 959 -4.93 23.55 -6.32
C GLN A 959 -3.93 24.63 -6.73
N LYS A 960 -3.45 25.42 -5.77
CA LYS A 960 -2.45 26.46 -5.99
C LYS A 960 -1.25 25.90 -6.75
N ARG A 961 -0.70 24.77 -6.26
CA ARG A 961 0.47 24.09 -6.84
C ARG A 961 0.24 23.58 -8.24
N PHE A 962 -0.92 22.96 -8.48
CA PHE A 962 -1.27 22.46 -9.81
C PHE A 962 -1.36 23.61 -10.81
N TRP A 963 -2.15 24.66 -10.52
CA TRP A 963 -2.37 25.77 -11.45
C TRP A 963 -1.14 26.65 -11.65
N GLN A 964 -0.29 26.78 -10.64
CA GLN A 964 0.97 27.53 -10.74
C GLN A 964 2.15 26.66 -11.20
N GLN A 965 1.93 25.38 -11.53
CA GLN A 965 2.99 24.43 -11.93
C GLN A 965 4.19 24.37 -10.96
N ASN A 966 3.94 24.47 -9.65
CA ASN A 966 4.96 24.51 -8.59
C ASN A 966 6.02 25.62 -8.76
N THR A 967 5.66 26.75 -9.37
CA THR A 967 6.58 27.89 -9.56
C THR A 967 6.87 28.67 -8.26
N GLU A 968 6.00 28.60 -7.25
CA GLU A 968 6.25 29.24 -5.95
C GLU A 968 7.32 28.46 -5.17
N ILE A 969 8.54 28.98 -5.18
CA ILE A 969 9.66 28.42 -4.43
C ILE A 969 9.65 29.02 -3.02
N PHE A 970 9.60 28.19 -1.99
CA PHE A 970 9.69 28.61 -0.58
C PHE A 970 10.72 27.80 0.22
N ARG A 971 11.37 26.80 -0.40
CA ARG A 971 12.37 25.90 0.18
C ARG A 971 13.49 25.65 -0.82
N VAL A 972 14.74 25.74 -0.39
CA VAL A 972 15.92 25.44 -1.21
C VAL A 972 17.00 24.76 -0.37
N PRO A 973 17.26 23.46 -0.59
CA PRO A 973 18.46 22.80 -0.07
C PRO A 973 19.71 23.34 -0.78
N CYS A 974 20.71 23.73 0.00
CA CYS A 974 21.92 24.35 -0.51
C CYS A 974 23.19 23.62 -0.04
N LYS A 975 24.24 23.61 -0.88
CA LYS A 975 25.60 23.29 -0.48
C LYS A 975 26.28 24.54 0.10
N VAL A 976 27.03 24.37 1.18
CA VAL A 976 27.83 25.42 1.82
C VAL A 976 29.14 25.56 1.05
N THR A 977 29.51 26.79 0.70
CA THR A 977 30.78 27.13 0.04
C THR A 977 31.46 28.30 0.78
N THR A 978 32.74 28.54 0.49
CA THR A 978 33.50 29.66 1.07
C THR A 978 32.88 31.03 0.83
N SER A 979 32.11 31.18 -0.25
CA SER A 979 31.56 32.46 -0.70
C SER A 979 30.06 32.63 -0.39
N GLY A 980 29.39 31.62 0.15
CA GLY A 980 27.94 31.60 0.38
C GLY A 980 27.30 30.23 0.16
N LEU A 981 25.98 30.19 0.00
CA LEU A 981 25.24 28.93 -0.21
C LEU A 981 24.79 28.79 -1.67
N ILE A 982 24.99 27.62 -2.28
CA ILE A 982 24.56 27.35 -3.67
C ILE A 982 23.50 26.26 -3.69
N PRO A 983 22.49 26.31 -4.58
CA PRO A 983 21.48 25.26 -4.65
C PRO A 983 22.10 23.87 -4.89
N ALA A 984 21.70 22.88 -4.09
CA ALA A 984 22.28 21.54 -4.13
C ALA A 984 21.94 20.77 -5.42
N TYR A 985 20.75 21.00 -5.97
CA TYR A 985 20.17 20.22 -7.07
C TYR A 985 20.08 21.03 -8.36
N ASP A 986 20.31 20.37 -9.50
CA ASP A 986 20.32 20.99 -10.82
C ASP A 986 18.99 21.62 -11.23
N LYS A 987 17.87 21.06 -10.80
CA LYS A 987 16.54 21.66 -11.01
C LYS A 987 16.46 23.05 -10.36
N MET A 988 17.01 23.19 -9.15
CA MET A 988 17.02 24.45 -8.41
C MET A 988 18.03 25.43 -9.02
N LYS A 989 19.20 24.94 -9.44
CA LYS A 989 20.18 25.77 -10.19
C LYS A 989 19.58 26.34 -11.48
N LYS A 990 18.80 25.55 -12.22
CA LYS A 990 18.08 26.02 -13.43
C LYS A 990 17.02 27.08 -13.11
N LEU A 991 16.32 26.97 -11.98
CA LEU A 991 15.30 27.93 -11.55
C LEU A 991 15.87 29.27 -11.12
N PHE A 992 16.94 29.27 -10.32
CA PHE A 992 17.57 30.49 -9.81
C PHE A 992 18.59 31.10 -10.77
N GLY A 993 19.07 30.34 -11.75
CA GLY A 993 20.12 30.78 -12.68
C GLY A 993 21.51 30.78 -12.04
N LYS A 994 22.40 31.63 -12.55
CA LYS A 994 23.78 31.73 -12.06
C LYS A 994 23.85 32.73 -10.89
N GLY A 995 24.22 32.24 -9.71
CA GLY A 995 24.32 33.05 -8.50
C GLY A 995 24.57 32.21 -7.25
N TYR A 996 24.44 32.84 -6.08
CA TYR A 996 24.53 32.20 -4.77
C TYR A 996 23.69 32.97 -3.74
N PHE A 997 23.40 32.35 -2.61
CA PHE A 997 22.79 32.99 -1.46
C PHE A 997 23.89 33.62 -0.59
N ALA A 998 23.94 34.96 -0.59
CA ALA A 998 24.84 35.75 0.24
C ALA A 998 24.22 36.00 1.61
N LYS A 999 25.02 35.87 2.67
CA LYS A 999 24.61 36.19 4.04
C LYS A 999 24.66 37.71 4.22
N ILE A 1000 23.57 38.34 4.62
CA ILE A 1000 23.45 39.82 4.66
C ILE A 1000 23.62 40.43 6.05
N ASN A 1001 23.78 39.62 7.10
CA ASN A 1001 23.85 40.11 8.47
C ASN A 1001 25.02 39.49 9.28
N GLN A 1002 25.73 40.35 10.02
CA GLN A 1002 26.93 40.04 10.83
C GLN A 1002 26.64 39.83 12.33
N THR A 1003 25.38 39.89 12.78
CA THR A 1003 25.04 39.76 14.21
C THR A 1003 24.56 38.35 14.57
N ASP A 1004 25.01 37.84 15.73
CA ASP A 1004 24.90 36.45 16.20
C ASP A 1004 23.49 35.91 16.53
N THR A 1005 22.40 36.62 16.19
CA THR A 1005 21.04 36.21 16.63
C THR A 1005 20.16 35.55 15.56
N SER A 1006 20.46 35.71 14.25
CA SER A 1006 19.78 34.96 13.17
C SER A 1006 20.48 35.11 11.83
N GLU A 1007 20.64 34.02 11.08
CA GLU A 1007 21.26 34.06 9.75
C GLU A 1007 20.22 34.36 8.66
N VAL A 1008 20.45 35.42 7.88
CA VAL A 1008 19.58 35.80 6.78
C VAL A 1008 20.38 35.84 5.49
N TYR A 1009 19.79 35.25 4.46
CA TYR A 1009 20.39 35.11 3.14
C TYR A 1009 19.52 35.78 2.08
N VAL A 1010 20.17 36.33 1.04
CA VAL A 1010 19.53 36.90 -0.16
C VAL A 1010 20.22 36.33 -1.40
N TRP A 1011 19.47 36.13 -2.47
CA TRP A 1011 20.02 35.63 -3.73
C TRP A 1011 20.77 36.73 -4.50
N GLU A 1012 22.06 36.54 -4.74
CA GLU A 1012 22.92 37.42 -5.53
C GLU A 1012 23.24 36.80 -6.90
N HIS A 1013 23.02 37.57 -7.97
CA HIS A 1013 23.32 37.16 -9.34
C HIS A 1013 24.81 37.36 -9.62
N SER A 1014 25.51 36.35 -10.14
CA SER A 1014 26.94 36.47 -10.48
C SER A 1014 27.35 35.63 -11.70
N ALA A 1015 28.42 36.03 -12.37
CA ALA A 1015 29.04 35.28 -13.45
C ALA A 1015 29.93 34.16 -12.88
N LYS A 1016 29.48 32.90 -12.93
CA LYS A 1016 30.21 31.65 -12.60
C LYS A 1016 31.24 31.79 -11.46
N MET A 1017 30.86 31.44 -10.23
CA MET A 1017 31.86 31.16 -9.22
C MET A 1017 32.69 29.92 -9.62
N LYS A 1018 33.99 30.12 -9.89
CA LYS A 1018 35.01 29.07 -9.91
C LYS A 1018 35.39 28.72 -8.47
N GLY A 1019 34.50 28.07 -7.73
CA GLY A 1019 34.84 27.47 -6.45
C GLY A 1019 35.21 26.00 -6.65
N LYS A 1020 36.32 25.52 -6.08
CA LYS A 1020 36.57 24.08 -5.95
C LYS A 1020 35.43 23.48 -5.12
N THR A 1021 34.49 22.80 -5.77
CA THR A 1021 33.50 21.96 -5.12
C THR A 1021 34.23 20.83 -4.40
N THR A 1022 33.98 20.64 -3.11
CA THR A 1022 34.42 19.45 -2.38
C THR A 1022 33.90 18.20 -3.10
N PRO A 1023 34.74 17.17 -3.37
CA PRO A 1023 34.38 16.03 -4.20
C PRO A 1023 33.46 15.08 -3.44
N ALA A 1024 32.17 15.38 -3.46
CA ALA A 1024 31.12 14.43 -3.17
C ALA A 1024 29.92 14.82 -4.03
N ASP A 1025 29.92 14.34 -5.28
CA ASP A 1025 28.68 14.25 -6.05
C ASP A 1025 27.97 12.97 -5.60
N PRO A 1026 26.83 13.05 -4.90
CA PRO A 1026 25.92 11.92 -4.89
C PRO A 1026 25.44 11.72 -6.33
N ALA A 1027 25.46 10.49 -6.81
CA ALA A 1027 24.95 10.12 -8.12
C ALA A 1027 23.61 10.80 -8.43
N GLU A 1028 23.44 11.27 -9.67
CA GLU A 1028 22.22 11.88 -10.21
C GLU A 1028 20.97 10.96 -10.17
N GLU A 1029 21.08 9.78 -9.56
CA GLU A 1029 19.97 8.87 -9.25
C GLU A 1029 19.46 8.96 -7.80
N GLY A 1030 19.87 9.98 -7.05
CA GLY A 1030 19.17 10.42 -5.85
C GLY A 1030 17.82 11.02 -6.22
N VAL A 1031 16.85 10.19 -6.60
CA VAL A 1031 15.45 10.56 -6.70
C VAL A 1031 15.06 11.18 -5.36
N PHE A 1032 14.97 12.52 -5.30
CA PHE A 1032 14.43 13.34 -4.21
C PHE A 1032 13.65 12.45 -3.23
N ASP A 1033 14.22 11.97 -2.13
CA ASP A 1033 13.43 11.22 -1.15
C ASP A 1033 12.71 12.22 -0.26
N GLU A 1034 11.71 12.92 -0.79
CA GLU A 1034 11.01 13.99 -0.05
C GLU A 1034 10.01 13.42 1.00
N SER A 1035 10.23 12.17 1.43
CA SER A 1035 9.57 11.56 2.59
C SER A 1035 10.45 11.45 3.82
N LEU A 1036 11.70 11.94 3.73
CA LEU A 1036 12.54 12.19 4.89
C LEU A 1036 11.70 12.97 5.91
N THR A 1037 11.60 12.45 7.13
CA THR A 1037 10.98 13.19 8.23
C THR A 1037 11.75 14.49 8.45
N ASP A 1038 11.15 15.51 9.09
CA ASP A 1038 11.88 16.74 9.48
C ASP A 1038 13.26 16.40 10.10
N GLU A 1039 13.35 15.29 10.84
CA GLU A 1039 14.57 14.72 11.44
C GLU A 1039 15.62 14.25 10.42
N MET A 1040 15.22 13.66 9.29
CA MET A 1040 16.13 13.19 8.23
C MET A 1040 16.54 14.29 7.24
N GLU A 1041 15.71 15.31 7.03
CA GLU A 1041 16.11 16.51 6.27
C GLU A 1041 17.08 17.38 7.08
N GLU A 1042 16.81 17.51 8.38
CA GLU A 1042 17.72 18.11 9.34
C GLU A 1042 19.04 17.33 9.52
N LEU A 1043 19.11 16.10 9.01
CA LEU A 1043 20.32 15.26 8.97
C LEU A 1043 21.18 15.57 7.74
N GLU A 1044 20.57 15.76 6.57
CA GLU A 1044 21.29 16.28 5.39
C GLU A 1044 21.87 17.68 5.68
N ASP A 1045 21.09 18.55 6.33
CA ASP A 1045 21.52 19.87 6.81
C ASP A 1045 22.64 19.83 7.88
N SER A 1046 22.91 18.66 8.48
CA SER A 1046 23.98 18.46 9.47
C SER A 1046 25.23 17.77 8.91
N GLN A 1047 25.22 17.39 7.63
CA GLN A 1047 26.46 17.06 6.93
C GLN A 1047 27.28 18.33 6.77
N GLU A 1048 28.57 18.29 7.12
CA GLU A 1048 29.50 19.38 6.81
C GLU A 1048 29.41 19.67 5.31
N GLY A 1049 28.75 20.77 4.95
CA GLY A 1049 28.56 21.16 3.56
C GLY A 1049 27.12 21.35 3.07
N TYR A 1050 26.06 21.19 3.86
CA TYR A 1050 24.67 21.44 3.42
C TYR A 1050 23.84 22.27 4.41
N LYS A 1051 22.87 23.04 3.88
CA LYS A 1051 21.92 23.86 4.66
C LYS A 1051 20.64 24.11 3.86
N THR A 1052 19.47 23.95 4.47
CA THR A 1052 18.17 24.19 3.84
C THR A 1052 17.63 25.55 4.23
N LEU A 1053 17.33 26.35 3.20
CA LEU A 1053 16.78 27.68 3.34
C LEU A 1053 15.28 27.69 3.07
N PHE A 1054 14.54 28.45 3.88
CA PHE A 1054 13.12 28.74 3.71
C PHE A 1054 12.88 30.24 3.55
N ARG A 1055 11.81 30.61 2.86
CA ARG A 1055 11.32 31.99 2.82
C ARG A 1055 9.82 32.06 3.03
N ASP A 1056 9.34 33.28 3.28
CA ASP A 1056 7.92 33.61 3.30
C ASP A 1056 7.52 34.27 1.96
N PRO A 1057 6.83 33.56 1.06
CA PRO A 1057 6.36 34.13 -0.21
C PRO A 1057 5.39 35.30 -0.04
N SER A 1058 4.65 35.37 1.08
CA SER A 1058 3.61 36.38 1.29
C SER A 1058 4.15 37.76 1.68
N GLY A 1059 5.35 37.78 2.27
CA GLY A 1059 5.91 39.00 2.82
C GLY A 1059 5.38 39.38 4.22
N PHE A 1060 4.66 38.50 4.92
CA PHE A 1060 3.93 38.83 6.15
C PHE A 1060 4.77 38.70 7.42
N PHE A 1061 5.66 37.70 7.48
CA PHE A 1061 6.61 37.52 8.56
C PHE A 1061 7.92 38.26 8.26
N TRP A 1062 8.39 38.16 7.03
CA TRP A 1062 9.61 38.79 6.53
C TRP A 1062 9.40 39.23 5.10
N SER A 1063 10.27 40.10 4.57
CA SER A 1063 10.26 40.40 3.14
C SER A 1063 10.54 39.15 2.30
N SER A 1064 9.93 39.05 1.12
CA SER A 1064 9.90 37.82 0.30
C SER A 1064 11.23 37.46 -0.38
N ASP A 1065 12.22 38.34 -0.29
CA ASP A 1065 13.60 38.19 -0.72
C ASP A 1065 14.48 37.52 0.34
N ARG A 1066 14.04 37.50 1.62
CA ARG A 1066 14.81 36.93 2.73
C ARG A 1066 14.64 35.43 2.84
N TRP A 1067 15.77 34.75 2.94
CA TRP A 1067 15.88 33.32 3.17
C TRP A 1067 16.51 33.05 4.53
N LEU A 1068 15.88 32.20 5.33
CA LEU A 1068 16.35 31.84 6.66
C LEU A 1068 16.62 30.33 6.72
N PRO A 1069 17.58 29.86 7.53
CA PRO A 1069 17.73 28.45 7.83
C PRO A 1069 16.43 27.85 8.37
N GLN A 1070 16.14 26.58 8.02
CA GLN A 1070 14.91 25.88 8.39
C GLN A 1070 14.55 25.99 9.88
N LYS A 1071 15.50 25.71 10.79
CA LYS A 1071 15.27 25.78 12.25
C LYS A 1071 14.83 27.17 12.70
N GLU A 1072 15.53 28.20 12.24
CA GLU A 1072 15.23 29.60 12.59
C GLU A 1072 13.88 30.06 12.02
N PHE A 1073 13.61 29.72 10.75
CA PHE A 1073 12.36 30.06 10.07
C PHE A 1073 11.14 29.57 10.86
N TRP A 1074 11.09 28.27 11.16
CA TRP A 1074 9.95 27.69 11.87
C TRP A 1074 9.86 28.12 13.34
N PHE A 1075 10.99 28.34 14.00
CA PHE A 1075 11.03 28.88 15.36
C PHE A 1075 10.33 30.24 15.43
N TRP A 1076 10.69 31.18 14.55
CA TRP A 1076 10.12 32.51 14.55
C TRP A 1076 8.66 32.54 14.10
N VAL A 1077 8.27 31.71 13.13
CA VAL A 1077 6.86 31.55 12.74
C VAL A 1077 6.02 31.13 13.95
N LYS A 1078 6.44 30.05 14.63
CA LYS A 1078 5.77 29.54 15.83
C LYS A 1078 5.69 30.61 16.92
N ARG A 1079 6.83 31.23 17.26
CA ARG A 1079 6.92 32.23 18.34
C ARG A 1079 6.00 33.44 18.11
N ARG A 1080 5.92 33.96 16.88
CA ARG A 1080 5.07 35.12 16.58
C ARG A 1080 3.59 34.78 16.65
N ILE A 1081 3.18 33.62 16.15
CA ILE A 1081 1.79 33.18 16.20
C ILE A 1081 1.39 32.87 17.65
N GLU A 1082 2.22 32.14 18.40
CA GLU A 1082 1.95 31.83 19.80
C GLU A 1082 1.83 33.09 20.67
N LYS A 1083 2.69 34.09 20.44
CA LYS A 1083 2.57 35.38 21.11
C LYS A 1083 1.18 36.00 20.90
N LYS A 1084 0.71 36.03 19.65
CA LYS A 1084 -0.62 36.57 19.30
C LYS A 1084 -1.77 35.75 19.87
N LEU A 1085 -1.64 34.42 19.90
CA LEU A 1085 -2.63 33.56 20.54
C LEU A 1085 -2.69 33.80 22.04
N ARG A 1086 -1.55 33.99 22.73
CA ARG A 1086 -1.53 34.34 24.16
C ARG A 1086 -2.15 35.70 24.45
N GLU A 1087 -1.93 36.69 23.58
CA GLU A 1087 -2.60 38.00 23.68
C GLU A 1087 -4.14 37.88 23.58
N GLN A 1088 -4.67 36.81 22.96
CA GLN A 1088 -6.12 36.53 22.92
C GLN A 1088 -6.64 35.70 24.12
N LEU A 1089 -5.74 35.17 24.96
CA LEU A 1089 -6.11 34.47 26.20
C LEU A 1089 -6.29 35.42 27.38
N GLN A 1090 -5.65 36.60 27.31
CA GLN A 1090 -5.78 37.72 28.24
C GLN A 1090 -7.02 38.54 27.89
#